data_AF-A0A1G1Z4S1-F1
#
_entry.id   AF-A0A1G1Z4S1-F1
#
_cell.length_a   1.000
_cell.length_b   1.000
_cell.length_c   1.000
_cell.angle_alpha   90.00
_cell.angle_beta   90.00
_cell.angle_gamma   90.00
#
_symmetry.space_group_name_H-M   'P 1'
#
loop_
_entity.id
_entity.type
_entity.pdbx_description
1 polymer ?
#
loop_
_entity_poly.entity_id
_entity_poly.type
_entity_poly.pdbx_seq_one_letter_code
_entity_poly.pdbx_strand_id
1 'polypeptide(L)'
;MCRESVLLNRFDELTAGRFLAAAFLVTCFLNVGGVAAGTLPDESLSASAGFPVGANPKDLVWEQVASEAHWGPRDAHAAVVYKDKLWLMGGINGDAAVKHQGLVEYWKAPHKSDVWVSDDGDNWRLVTDKAPWGGRRSIQVVVFQDRLWLMGGWGPEVGYRNDIWSSEDGVNWRLEIEHAGWSAREGHEVLVYGGKLWLIGGVRYDLRVTKNDVWSSEDGVSWTEVTASAPWRTRWDHGAAVFHDKLWLIGGMDLEGRTFGDVWSSENGADWELVTDRPPFASRQGHVVLEYVNRLWLVGRLNDGIGGGANDIWYSSDGYLWEKAENDPRWLGREDHAAVVFNGDIFMLGGMDSNWKWSGEVWRSAVSVPQTNEDHGSEYREPDAKTVRLWGESGGINKTFGLGASGDEVLFLQKVLSHGVAAKGYFDEKTKAELMRFQKYYGFSPTGTFDGATRSKINNLYLQWLCPNPSEIYPDMMAVSVTKLWGLGRDYVPPDLKVVPRDRVKTNGIICLRSMVVPYLELMVKDARRDGVILGITSGYRKPEIQGLLYDLWTALDPRSAENQIAEPLQSEHQLGTAVDFTGASINYAGVSPDFGLTKEGKWLEKNANRYGFLMSYPKGKIEVTGYDHEPWHFRFVGPAAKEIRLANATYEEYLASEKEWPELKSGAKGVVISADSFSASYFDPQGAPRLLVTKNPEARLPIASITKLMTALIARETYDVNQIISVRDEDLAGKGGSGKLKPNESFYLMHLINMSLVESNNDAARVLAGHSAGHDFLDKMNAAVSRLGLKDTHFFNASGVDGASQSETNYSTAADLTNMLAHLLVSNEDILKITARKETKIYSADGALHHTAVNTNRLLESGSIPLEIVGGKTGETPLARQDLVLVVRASNGGYLINVVLGSSDRFRDMAALVNWANESYNW
;
A
#
# COMPACT_ATOMS: atom_id res chain seq x y z
N MET A 1 11.45 27.33 59.68
CA MET A 1 12.13 26.50 60.71
C MET A 1 11.30 25.25 60.94
N CYS A 2 11.92 24.08 61.08
CA CYS A 2 11.25 22.78 61.12
C CYS A 2 10.84 22.35 62.54
N ARG A 3 10.12 21.21 62.60
CA ARG A 3 9.56 20.47 63.76
C ARG A 3 8.16 20.96 64.17
N GLU A 4 7.19 20.12 64.53
CA GLU A 4 7.15 18.67 64.84
C GLU A 4 5.80 18.09 64.30
N SER A 5 5.65 16.81 63.90
CA SER A 5 5.20 15.66 64.73
C SER A 5 3.81 15.83 65.40
N VAL A 6 2.91 14.83 65.59
CA VAL A 6 2.91 13.39 65.29
C VAL A 6 1.50 12.78 65.54
N LEU A 7 1.09 11.76 64.75
CA LEU A 7 0.19 10.61 65.07
C LEU A 7 -1.25 10.72 65.67
N LEU A 8 -2.11 9.81 65.13
CA LEU A 8 -2.93 8.76 65.79
C LEU A 8 -4.49 8.78 65.81
N ASN A 9 -5.02 7.56 65.55
CA ASN A 9 -6.35 6.97 65.80
C ASN A 9 -7.54 7.43 64.93
N ARG A 10 -8.19 6.56 64.13
CA ARG A 10 -8.94 5.30 64.41
C ARG A 10 -10.26 5.52 65.16
N PHE A 11 -11.40 5.21 64.53
CA PHE A 11 -12.21 4.00 64.82
C PHE A 11 -13.36 3.82 63.80
N ASP A 12 -13.96 2.62 63.80
CA ASP A 12 -14.76 2.06 62.71
C ASP A 12 -16.31 2.15 62.86
N GLU A 13 -16.98 1.72 61.78
CA GLU A 13 -18.19 0.87 61.72
C GLU A 13 -19.65 1.41 61.58
N LEU A 14 -20.32 0.79 60.59
CA LEU A 14 -21.70 0.26 60.54
C LEU A 14 -22.95 1.13 60.16
N THR A 15 -23.33 0.95 58.88
CA THR A 15 -24.69 0.62 58.35
C THR A 15 -25.88 1.60 58.42
N ALA A 16 -26.34 2.02 57.24
CA ALA A 16 -27.60 1.59 56.57
C ALA A 16 -28.38 2.75 55.89
N GLY A 17 -28.92 2.54 54.68
CA GLY A 17 -30.13 3.28 54.24
C GLY A 17 -30.21 3.94 52.85
N ARG A 18 -30.01 3.18 51.76
CA ARG A 18 -30.71 3.30 50.45
C ARG A 18 -30.70 4.61 49.59
N PHE A 19 -30.50 4.36 48.29
CA PHE A 19 -31.07 5.01 47.08
C PHE A 19 -30.47 6.33 46.51
N LEU A 20 -29.95 6.15 45.28
CA LEU A 20 -30.06 7.00 44.08
C LEU A 20 -29.35 8.38 44.01
N ALA A 21 -29.11 8.75 42.75
CA ALA A 21 -28.66 10.06 42.23
C ALA A 21 -27.19 10.46 42.45
N ALA A 22 -26.40 10.17 41.42
CA ALA A 22 -25.70 11.17 40.61
C ALA A 22 -25.28 12.52 41.25
N ALA A 23 -23.96 12.67 41.34
CA ALA A 23 -23.18 13.77 40.76
C ALA A 23 -23.05 15.13 41.47
N PHE A 24 -21.90 15.75 41.12
CA PHE A 24 -21.59 17.17 41.05
C PHE A 24 -21.07 17.96 42.27
N LEU A 25 -20.16 18.88 41.89
CA LEU A 25 -19.74 20.13 42.54
C LEU A 25 -18.64 20.09 43.63
N VAL A 26 -17.39 20.21 43.16
CA VAL A 26 -16.64 21.49 43.14
C VAL A 26 -16.76 22.38 44.38
N THR A 27 -15.63 22.74 44.99
CA THR A 27 -14.97 24.08 44.95
C THR A 27 -13.95 24.20 46.11
N CYS A 28 -12.81 24.89 45.92
CA CYS A 28 -12.35 26.05 46.73
C CYS A 28 -10.83 26.17 46.98
N PHE A 29 -10.28 27.30 46.46
CA PHE A 29 -9.26 28.17 47.10
C PHE A 29 -7.82 27.64 47.30
N LEU A 30 -6.75 28.47 47.22
CA LEU A 30 -6.65 29.93 47.43
C LEU A 30 -5.52 30.62 46.62
N ASN A 31 -5.64 31.94 46.46
CA ASN A 31 -4.70 32.92 45.88
C ASN A 31 -3.25 32.87 46.41
N VAL A 32 -2.27 33.25 45.58
CA VAL A 32 -1.53 34.56 45.52
C VAL A 32 -0.89 34.62 44.10
N GLY A 33 -0.70 35.73 43.38
CA GLY A 33 -1.02 37.16 43.51
C GLY A 33 -0.15 37.98 42.53
N GLY A 34 -0.58 39.16 42.03
CA GLY A 34 0.07 39.80 40.85
C GLY A 34 0.24 41.32 40.87
N VAL A 35 0.95 41.87 39.85
CA VAL A 35 1.04 43.31 39.52
C VAL A 35 1.22 43.54 37.99
N ALA A 36 0.38 44.43 37.43
CA ALA A 36 0.53 45.28 36.22
C ALA A 36 0.90 44.72 34.82
N ALA A 37 -0.14 44.55 34.00
CA ALA A 37 -0.35 45.19 32.68
C ALA A 37 0.85 45.39 31.70
N GLY A 38 0.89 44.54 30.68
CA GLY A 38 1.36 44.86 29.31
C GLY A 38 0.24 44.58 28.30
N THR A 39 0.16 45.34 27.21
CA THR A 39 -0.84 45.17 26.14
C THR A 39 -0.52 43.98 25.23
N LEU A 40 -1.57 43.37 24.65
CA LEU A 40 -1.57 42.22 23.73
C LEU A 40 -0.53 42.28 22.60
N PRO A 41 -0.11 41.12 22.07
CA PRO A 41 -0.84 40.56 20.92
C PRO A 41 -1.38 39.13 21.14
N ASP A 42 -2.20 38.67 20.20
CA ASP A 42 -2.62 37.27 20.07
C ASP A 42 -1.43 36.30 20.04
N GLU A 43 -1.41 35.31 20.92
CA GLU A 43 -0.66 34.06 20.67
C GLU A 43 -1.56 33.08 19.93
N SER A 44 -1.77 33.36 18.65
CA SER A 44 -2.11 32.34 17.67
C SER A 44 -0.88 31.45 17.44
N LEU A 45 -0.57 30.58 18.41
CA LEU A 45 0.38 29.48 18.20
C LEU A 45 -0.32 28.44 17.31
N SER A 46 -0.23 28.66 16.01
CA SER A 46 -0.57 27.67 14.99
C SER A 46 0.40 26.51 15.08
N ALA A 47 0.07 25.51 15.90
CA ALA A 47 0.63 24.18 15.76
C ALA A 47 0.21 23.65 14.39
N SER A 48 1.08 23.80 13.40
CA SER A 48 0.94 23.18 12.10
C SER A 48 0.91 21.66 12.30
N ALA A 49 -0.24 21.05 12.04
CA ALA A 49 -0.28 19.61 11.84
C ALA A 49 0.54 19.31 10.58
N GLY A 50 1.63 18.55 10.74
CA GLY A 50 2.42 18.04 9.61
C GLY A 50 1.56 17.17 8.70
N PHE A 51 2.10 16.82 7.53
CA PHE A 51 1.36 16.16 6.46
C PHE A 51 0.58 14.92 6.97
N PRO A 52 -0.77 14.93 7.00
CA PRO A 52 -1.55 13.86 7.62
C PRO A 52 -1.32 12.52 6.95
N VAL A 53 -1.23 11.45 7.75
CA VAL A 53 -1.17 10.08 7.25
C VAL A 53 -2.45 9.79 6.46
N GLY A 54 -2.32 9.60 5.15
CA GLY A 54 -3.46 9.44 4.22
C GLY A 54 -3.87 10.71 3.45
N ALA A 55 -3.20 11.84 3.63
CA ALA A 55 -3.28 12.94 2.68
C ALA A 55 -2.65 12.52 1.34
N ASN A 56 -3.29 12.88 0.23
CA ASN A 56 -2.82 12.55 -1.12
C ASN A 56 -1.47 13.25 -1.36
N PRO A 57 -0.37 12.54 -1.69
CA PRO A 57 0.96 13.13 -1.89
C PRO A 57 1.02 14.27 -2.93
N LYS A 58 0.06 14.32 -3.85
CA LYS A 58 -0.09 15.40 -4.85
C LYS A 58 -0.56 16.72 -4.24
N ASP A 59 -1.23 16.66 -3.08
CA ASP A 59 -1.73 17.79 -2.31
C ASP A 59 -0.63 18.41 -1.42
N LEU A 60 0.60 17.89 -1.47
CA LEU A 60 1.77 18.50 -0.82
C LEU A 60 2.03 19.89 -1.41
N VAL A 61 1.71 20.92 -0.63
CA VAL A 61 2.01 22.31 -0.95
C VAL A 61 3.19 22.79 -0.10
N TRP A 62 3.74 23.96 -0.45
CA TRP A 62 4.89 24.52 0.24
C TRP A 62 4.62 25.94 0.72
N GLU A 63 4.97 26.20 1.97
CA GLU A 63 4.93 27.52 2.60
C GLU A 63 6.35 28.04 2.87
N GLN A 64 6.52 29.35 2.74
CA GLN A 64 7.77 30.01 3.06
C GLN A 64 7.78 30.32 4.55
N VAL A 65 8.68 29.68 5.29
CA VAL A 65 8.88 29.93 6.73
C VAL A 65 9.67 31.23 6.88
N ALA A 66 10.80 31.34 6.18
CA ALA A 66 11.64 32.53 6.17
C ALA A 66 12.08 32.88 4.75
N SER A 67 12.04 34.18 4.40
CA SER A 67 12.64 34.69 3.16
C SER A 67 14.16 34.82 3.23
N GLU A 68 14.71 35.01 4.44
CA GLU A 68 16.14 34.97 4.72
C GLU A 68 16.36 34.64 6.21
N ALA A 69 16.86 33.44 6.51
CA ALA A 69 17.16 33.01 7.88
C ALA A 69 18.52 33.54 8.38
N HIS A 70 18.72 33.56 9.69
CA HIS A 70 19.88 34.19 10.35
C HIS A 70 21.26 33.64 9.91
N TRP A 71 21.33 32.41 9.41
CA TRP A 71 22.56 31.84 8.85
C TRP A 71 22.97 32.48 7.51
N GLY A 72 22.06 33.18 6.83
CA GLY A 72 22.31 33.96 5.62
C GLY A 72 22.66 33.12 4.38
N PRO A 73 22.55 33.69 3.17
CA PRO A 73 22.45 32.90 1.95
C PRO A 73 23.64 31.96 1.71
N ARG A 74 23.36 30.70 1.38
CA ARG A 74 24.38 29.66 1.14
C ARG A 74 23.85 28.41 0.41
N ASP A 75 24.76 27.68 -0.22
CA ASP A 75 24.55 26.36 -0.81
C ASP A 75 25.62 25.37 -0.27
N ALA A 76 25.51 24.10 -0.66
CA ALA A 76 26.43 23.01 -0.37
C ALA A 76 26.82 22.89 1.11
N HIS A 77 25.85 23.16 1.98
CA HIS A 77 25.91 23.03 3.43
C HIS A 77 25.22 21.73 3.84
N ALA A 78 25.58 21.18 5.00
CA ALA A 78 24.86 20.06 5.57
C ALA A 78 23.72 20.56 6.47
N ALA A 79 22.60 19.83 6.47
CA ALA A 79 21.54 19.97 7.46
C ALA A 79 21.14 18.60 8.00
N VAL A 80 20.86 18.51 9.30
CA VAL A 80 20.59 17.24 9.98
C VAL A 80 19.74 17.45 11.22
N VAL A 81 18.87 16.48 11.53
CA VAL A 81 18.13 16.46 12.80
C VAL A 81 18.92 15.64 13.82
N TYR A 82 19.21 16.24 14.98
CA TYR A 82 19.92 15.59 16.07
C TYR A 82 19.42 16.11 17.42
N LYS A 83 19.02 15.19 18.31
CA LYS A 83 18.45 15.46 19.64
C LYS A 83 17.28 16.46 19.57
N ASP A 84 16.31 16.11 18.72
CA ASP A 84 15.04 16.83 18.48
C ASP A 84 15.22 18.31 18.10
N LYS A 85 16.30 18.59 17.35
CA LYS A 85 16.66 19.91 16.84
C LYS A 85 17.19 19.83 15.44
N LEU A 86 16.92 20.86 14.66
CA LEU A 86 17.43 21.03 13.31
C LEU A 86 18.79 21.75 13.37
N TRP A 87 19.82 21.17 12.77
CA TRP A 87 21.17 21.72 12.71
C TRP A 87 21.57 22.03 11.27
N LEU A 88 22.35 23.10 11.07
CA LEU A 88 22.88 23.51 9.77
C LEU A 88 24.36 23.90 9.92
N MET A 89 25.20 23.42 9.00
CA MET A 89 26.66 23.55 9.10
C MET A 89 27.34 23.76 7.73
N GLY A 90 28.33 24.65 7.69
CA GLY A 90 29.22 24.80 6.54
C GLY A 90 28.58 25.42 5.29
N GLY A 91 29.10 25.05 4.11
CA GLY A 91 28.67 25.57 2.81
C GLY A 91 29.41 26.82 2.35
N ILE A 92 28.94 27.43 1.28
CA ILE A 92 29.56 28.61 0.64
C ILE A 92 28.51 29.67 0.27
N ASN A 93 28.92 30.94 0.20
CA ASN A 93 28.14 32.00 -0.46
C ASN A 93 28.96 32.54 -1.64
N GLY A 94 28.45 32.41 -2.86
CA GLY A 94 29.12 32.86 -4.08
C GLY A 94 28.70 34.24 -4.61
N ASP A 95 27.74 34.94 -3.98
CA ASP A 95 27.14 36.17 -4.53
C ASP A 95 28.19 37.23 -4.90
N ALA A 96 29.19 37.41 -4.04
CA ALA A 96 30.29 38.37 -4.24
C ALA A 96 31.38 37.90 -5.25
N ALA A 97 31.30 36.65 -5.73
CA ALA A 97 32.27 36.01 -6.62
C ALA A 97 31.71 35.74 -8.04
N VAL A 98 30.46 36.14 -8.32
CA VAL A 98 29.84 36.03 -9.65
C VAL A 98 30.43 37.07 -10.60
N LYS A 99 30.99 36.63 -11.73
CA LYS A 99 31.47 37.49 -12.82
C LYS A 99 30.36 37.76 -13.85
N HIS A 100 30.61 38.73 -14.73
CA HIS A 100 29.83 38.87 -15.96
C HIS A 100 29.70 37.51 -16.67
N GLN A 101 28.47 37.20 -17.13
CA GLN A 101 28.06 35.90 -17.70
C GLN A 101 27.84 34.74 -16.71
N GLY A 102 27.77 34.99 -15.40
CA GLY A 102 27.37 33.97 -14.41
C GLY A 102 28.50 33.05 -13.94
N LEU A 103 29.74 33.29 -14.36
CA LEU A 103 30.87 32.47 -13.92
C LEU A 103 31.29 32.80 -12.49
N VAL A 104 31.17 31.82 -11.60
CA VAL A 104 31.45 31.92 -10.15
C VAL A 104 32.91 31.55 -9.86
N GLU A 105 33.68 32.44 -9.19
CA GLU A 105 35.01 32.09 -8.67
C GLU A 105 34.91 31.42 -7.30
N TYR A 106 34.46 30.17 -7.25
CA TYR A 106 34.28 29.40 -6.00
C TYR A 106 35.49 29.49 -5.05
N TRP A 107 36.73 29.39 -5.54
CA TRP A 107 37.96 29.49 -4.73
C TRP A 107 38.23 30.87 -4.07
N LYS A 108 37.41 31.89 -4.34
CA LYS A 108 37.44 33.20 -3.65
C LYS A 108 36.21 33.46 -2.80
N ALA A 109 35.16 32.66 -2.94
CA ALA A 109 33.90 32.84 -2.24
C ALA A 109 34.02 32.39 -0.76
N PRO A 110 33.38 33.09 0.20
CA PRO A 110 33.42 32.72 1.61
C PRO A 110 32.88 31.31 1.88
N HIS A 111 33.79 30.39 2.19
CA HIS A 111 33.45 29.06 2.71
C HIS A 111 33.27 29.15 4.22
N LYS A 112 32.30 28.39 4.73
CA LYS A 112 31.81 28.55 6.11
C LYS A 112 32.17 27.35 6.97
N SER A 113 32.32 27.61 8.27
CA SER A 113 32.50 26.60 9.32
C SER A 113 31.66 26.92 10.55
N ASP A 114 30.63 27.73 10.36
CA ASP A 114 29.67 28.05 11.39
C ASP A 114 28.70 26.87 11.58
N VAL A 115 28.19 26.78 12.80
CA VAL A 115 27.20 25.78 13.21
C VAL A 115 25.99 26.53 13.76
N TRP A 116 24.82 26.19 13.23
CA TRP A 116 23.54 26.77 13.60
C TRP A 116 22.59 25.68 14.06
N VAL A 117 21.66 26.04 14.94
CA VAL A 117 20.63 25.13 15.44
C VAL A 117 19.30 25.87 15.65
N SER A 118 18.20 25.17 15.41
CA SER A 118 16.83 25.62 15.61
C SER A 118 16.00 24.55 16.32
N ASP A 119 15.01 24.99 17.10
CA ASP A 119 14.05 24.11 17.80
C ASP A 119 12.73 23.93 17.01
N ASP A 120 12.48 24.77 16.00
CA ASP A 120 11.20 24.88 15.27
C ASP A 120 11.36 24.99 13.73
N GLY A 121 12.58 25.21 13.24
CA GLY A 121 12.92 25.41 11.83
C GLY A 121 12.92 26.88 11.37
N ASP A 122 12.34 27.78 12.16
CA ASP A 122 12.22 29.22 11.88
C ASP A 122 13.26 30.04 12.68
N ASN A 123 13.34 29.78 13.98
CA ASN A 123 14.19 30.50 14.92
C ASN A 123 15.56 29.84 15.03
N TRP A 124 16.54 30.39 14.33
CA TRP A 124 17.92 29.89 14.29
C TRP A 124 18.86 30.65 15.23
N ARG A 125 19.62 29.91 16.05
CA ARG A 125 20.72 30.44 16.87
C ARG A 125 22.09 29.96 16.36
N LEU A 126 23.08 30.86 16.41
CA LEU A 126 24.48 30.53 16.16
C LEU A 126 25.06 29.78 17.37
N VAL A 127 25.72 28.65 17.11
CA VAL A 127 26.43 27.84 18.11
C VAL A 127 27.91 28.21 18.15
N THR A 128 28.54 28.28 16.98
CA THR A 128 29.91 28.76 16.78
C THR A 128 30.04 29.34 15.38
N ASP A 129 30.84 30.39 15.19
CA ASP A 129 31.17 30.96 13.88
C ASP A 129 32.34 30.22 13.19
N LYS A 130 33.12 29.45 13.96
CA LYS A 130 34.34 28.77 13.52
C LYS A 130 34.53 27.43 14.22
N ALA A 131 33.96 26.38 13.65
CA ALA A 131 34.21 25.01 14.07
C ALA A 131 35.62 24.54 13.64
N PRO A 132 36.26 23.61 14.37
CA PRO A 132 37.67 23.27 14.19
C PRO A 132 38.01 22.55 12.88
N TRP A 133 37.00 22.06 12.16
CA TRP A 133 37.14 21.44 10.83
C TRP A 133 37.36 22.46 9.68
N GLY A 134 37.25 23.77 9.94
CA GLY A 134 37.59 24.84 8.99
C GLY A 134 36.58 25.03 7.85
N GLY A 135 36.70 26.13 7.10
CA GLY A 135 35.67 26.52 6.12
C GLY A 135 35.59 25.60 4.90
N ARG A 136 34.46 24.90 4.68
CA ARG A 136 34.28 24.00 3.52
C ARG A 136 32.81 23.81 3.07
N ARG A 137 32.64 23.51 1.77
CA ARG A 137 31.39 23.13 1.09
C ARG A 137 31.32 21.63 0.79
N SER A 138 30.14 21.15 0.45
CA SER A 138 29.83 19.76 0.08
C SER A 138 30.38 18.77 1.11
N ILE A 139 30.23 19.14 2.38
CA ILE A 139 30.47 18.29 3.54
C ILE A 139 29.28 17.37 3.76
N GLN A 140 29.54 16.18 4.28
CA GLN A 140 28.49 15.27 4.72
C GLN A 140 28.43 15.23 6.24
N VAL A 141 27.22 15.33 6.80
CA VAL A 141 26.98 15.25 8.25
C VAL A 141 25.82 14.30 8.55
N VAL A 142 26.10 13.24 9.28
CA VAL A 142 25.12 12.18 9.60
C VAL A 142 25.06 11.90 11.11
N VAL A 143 23.92 11.39 11.58
CA VAL A 143 23.78 10.88 12.96
C VAL A 143 24.01 9.38 12.96
N PHE A 144 25.06 8.92 13.65
CA PHE A 144 25.39 7.51 13.77
C PHE A 144 25.90 7.20 15.18
N GLN A 145 25.35 6.14 15.79
CA GLN A 145 25.67 5.72 17.17
C GLN A 145 25.52 6.86 18.21
N ASP A 146 24.41 7.62 18.14
CA ASP A 146 24.09 8.81 18.96
C ASP A 146 25.15 9.94 18.92
N ARG A 147 25.88 10.05 17.81
CA ARG A 147 26.87 11.12 17.57
C ARG A 147 26.66 11.71 16.18
N LEU A 148 26.93 13.00 16.04
CA LEU A 148 27.12 13.63 14.74
C LEU A 148 28.48 13.23 14.18
N TRP A 149 28.55 12.91 12.89
CA TRP A 149 29.77 12.59 12.16
C TRP A 149 29.88 13.48 10.94
N LEU A 150 30.97 14.22 10.80
CA LEU A 150 31.25 15.12 9.68
C LEU A 150 32.46 14.62 8.90
N MET A 151 32.34 14.55 7.57
CA MET A 151 33.43 14.10 6.71
C MET A 151 33.44 14.76 5.32
N GLY A 152 34.64 14.76 4.72
CA GLY A 152 34.86 15.19 3.34
C GLY A 152 34.68 16.69 3.10
N GLY A 153 34.41 17.02 1.83
CA GLY A 153 34.20 18.40 1.37
C GLY A 153 35.48 19.13 0.96
N TRP A 154 35.31 20.38 0.54
CA TRP A 154 36.39 21.22 0.03
C TRP A 154 36.28 22.69 0.46
N GLY A 155 37.41 23.36 0.63
CA GLY A 155 37.50 24.81 0.75
C GLY A 155 38.92 25.32 0.51
N PRO A 156 39.13 26.62 0.23
CA PRO A 156 40.41 27.16 -0.20
C PRO A 156 41.50 27.11 0.89
N GLU A 157 41.11 27.20 2.17
CA GLU A 157 42.05 27.12 3.30
C GLU A 157 42.39 25.67 3.69
N VAL A 158 41.43 24.75 3.52
CA VAL A 158 41.54 23.35 3.99
C VAL A 158 41.89 22.36 2.87
N GLY A 159 41.65 22.70 1.61
CA GLY A 159 41.77 21.78 0.46
C GLY A 159 40.68 20.70 0.45
N TYR A 160 40.85 19.68 -0.40
CA TYR A 160 40.02 18.47 -0.40
C TYR A 160 40.28 17.65 0.85
N ARG A 161 39.22 17.14 1.48
CA ARG A 161 39.32 16.43 2.76
C ARG A 161 38.84 14.98 2.70
N ASN A 162 39.48 14.16 3.53
CA ASN A 162 39.05 12.83 4.00
C ASN A 162 39.31 12.68 5.50
N ASP A 163 39.27 13.80 6.23
CA ASP A 163 39.24 13.79 7.69
C ASP A 163 37.83 13.42 8.16
N ILE A 164 37.75 12.84 9.36
CA ILE A 164 36.48 12.48 9.99
C ILE A 164 36.44 13.11 11.37
N TRP A 165 35.37 13.85 11.63
CA TRP A 165 35.11 14.52 12.89
C TRP A 165 33.83 13.98 13.50
N SER A 166 33.76 13.97 14.84
CA SER A 166 32.58 13.57 15.58
C SER A 166 32.18 14.58 16.66
N SER A 167 30.91 14.60 17.03
CA SER A 167 30.39 15.40 18.16
C SER A 167 29.21 14.73 18.85
N GLU A 168 29.15 14.83 20.17
CA GLU A 168 28.05 14.32 21.02
C GLU A 168 26.99 15.38 21.32
N ASP A 169 27.25 16.64 20.97
CA ASP A 169 26.41 17.79 21.30
C ASP A 169 26.27 18.82 20.17
N GLY A 170 26.96 18.64 19.03
CA GLY A 170 27.02 19.57 17.91
C GLY A 170 27.92 20.79 18.13
N VAL A 171 28.45 20.97 19.35
CA VAL A 171 29.25 22.11 19.79
C VAL A 171 30.73 21.74 19.82
N ASN A 172 31.04 20.63 20.50
CA ASN A 172 32.38 20.13 20.76
C ASN A 172 32.74 19.06 19.74
N TRP A 173 33.64 19.39 18.82
CA TRP A 173 34.05 18.52 17.72
C TRP A 173 35.43 17.90 17.96
N ARG A 174 35.51 16.57 17.83
CA ARG A 174 36.73 15.77 17.96
C ARG A 174 37.14 15.27 16.58
N LEU A 175 38.40 15.47 16.21
CA LEU A 175 39.00 14.79 15.06
C LEU A 175 39.20 13.31 15.44
N GLU A 176 38.58 12.41 14.69
CA GLU A 176 38.68 10.96 14.88
C GLU A 176 39.85 10.39 14.07
N ILE A 177 39.99 10.80 12.81
CA ILE A 177 41.10 10.44 11.94
C ILE A 177 41.35 11.55 10.91
N GLU A 178 42.63 11.89 10.69
CA GLU A 178 43.04 12.93 9.73
C GLU A 178 42.93 12.46 8.27
N HIS A 179 43.11 11.16 8.02
CA HIS A 179 43.07 10.54 6.71
C HIS A 179 42.35 9.18 6.76
N ALA A 180 41.11 9.12 6.31
CA ALA A 180 40.38 7.88 6.09
C ALA A 180 40.95 7.06 4.90
N GLY A 181 40.56 5.79 4.79
CA GLY A 181 41.03 4.89 3.72
C GLY A 181 40.61 5.31 2.31
N TRP A 182 39.47 5.99 2.19
CA TRP A 182 38.98 6.57 0.93
C TRP A 182 39.68 7.90 0.61
N SER A 183 39.90 8.17 -0.68
CA SER A 183 40.55 9.41 -1.13
C SER A 183 39.70 10.66 -0.90
N ALA A 184 40.35 11.75 -0.46
CA ALA A 184 39.75 13.07 -0.27
C ALA A 184 38.92 13.56 -1.48
N ARG A 185 37.71 14.06 -1.21
CA ARG A 185 36.67 14.35 -2.21
C ARG A 185 35.56 15.27 -1.69
N GLU A 186 34.80 15.84 -2.62
CA GLU A 186 33.54 16.56 -2.38
C GLU A 186 32.40 15.95 -3.24
N GLY A 187 31.15 16.39 -3.05
CA GLY A 187 29.99 15.94 -3.85
C GLY A 187 29.71 14.43 -3.79
N HIS A 188 30.10 13.81 -2.68
CA HIS A 188 29.85 12.41 -2.34
C HIS A 188 28.69 12.37 -1.33
N GLU A 189 27.97 11.27 -1.30
CA GLU A 189 26.91 11.05 -0.31
C GLU A 189 27.38 10.12 0.81
N VAL A 190 26.85 10.33 2.02
CA VAL A 190 27.08 9.45 3.17
C VAL A 190 25.73 9.05 3.79
N LEU A 191 25.46 7.75 3.83
CA LEU A 191 24.21 7.19 4.33
C LEU A 191 24.42 6.30 5.56
N VAL A 192 23.40 6.22 6.41
CA VAL A 192 23.36 5.32 7.58
C VAL A 192 22.42 4.16 7.28
N TYR A 193 22.96 2.96 7.04
CA TYR A 193 22.16 1.79 6.67
C TYR A 193 22.78 0.50 7.19
N GLY A 194 21.94 -0.47 7.60
CA GLY A 194 22.40 -1.78 8.09
C GLY A 194 23.33 -1.71 9.32
N GLY A 195 23.21 -0.64 10.12
CA GLY A 195 24.13 -0.39 11.25
C GLY A 195 25.52 0.12 10.85
N LYS A 196 25.70 0.61 9.62
CA LYS A 196 26.98 1.11 9.07
C LYS A 196 26.81 2.50 8.44
N LEU A 197 27.93 3.22 8.35
CA LEU A 197 28.07 4.32 7.39
C LEU A 197 28.42 3.77 6.01
N TRP A 198 27.92 4.42 4.96
CA TRP A 198 28.19 4.12 3.56
C TRP A 198 28.57 5.40 2.82
N LEU A 199 29.76 5.45 2.21
CA LEU A 199 30.23 6.58 1.42
C LEU A 199 30.20 6.21 -0.06
N ILE A 200 29.58 7.07 -0.88
CA ILE A 200 29.22 6.76 -2.27
C ILE A 200 29.72 7.88 -3.20
N GLY A 201 30.54 7.50 -4.19
CA GLY A 201 30.89 8.37 -5.32
C GLY A 201 31.66 9.65 -4.95
N GLY A 202 31.43 10.73 -5.70
CA GLY A 202 32.04 12.04 -5.49
C GLY A 202 33.14 12.42 -6.48
N VAL A 203 33.72 13.60 -6.28
CA VAL A 203 34.74 14.18 -7.16
C VAL A 203 35.92 14.73 -6.38
N ARG A 204 37.08 14.63 -7.00
CA ARG A 204 38.27 15.42 -6.69
C ARG A 204 38.62 16.24 -7.93
N TYR A 205 38.06 17.46 -7.99
CA TYR A 205 37.97 18.25 -9.22
C TYR A 205 39.33 18.85 -9.64
N ASP A 206 40.21 19.17 -8.69
CA ASP A 206 41.58 19.62 -8.94
C ASP A 206 42.41 18.61 -9.75
N LEU A 207 42.21 17.31 -9.49
CA LEU A 207 42.84 16.22 -10.23
C LEU A 207 42.02 15.72 -11.43
N ARG A 208 40.81 16.25 -11.64
CA ARG A 208 39.85 15.75 -12.64
C ARG A 208 39.60 14.25 -12.47
N VAL A 209 39.37 13.81 -11.23
CA VAL A 209 39.06 12.42 -10.87
C VAL A 209 37.66 12.34 -10.27
N THR A 210 36.76 11.65 -10.94
CA THR A 210 35.44 11.27 -10.43
C THR A 210 35.43 9.84 -9.92
N LYS A 211 34.43 9.52 -9.10
CA LYS A 211 34.38 8.27 -8.33
C LYS A 211 33.10 7.48 -8.55
N ASN A 212 33.27 6.15 -8.56
CA ASN A 212 32.21 5.16 -8.42
C ASN A 212 32.61 4.02 -7.46
N ASP A 213 33.51 4.32 -6.52
CA ASP A 213 33.79 3.46 -5.38
C ASP A 213 32.69 3.64 -4.31
N VAL A 214 32.43 2.55 -3.57
CA VAL A 214 31.59 2.57 -2.37
C VAL A 214 32.39 2.00 -1.21
N TRP A 215 32.33 2.70 -0.09
CA TRP A 215 33.02 2.33 1.15
C TRP A 215 32.03 2.18 2.29
N SER A 216 32.33 1.33 3.28
CA SER A 216 31.51 1.20 4.48
C SER A 216 32.33 1.23 5.77
N SER A 217 31.70 1.61 6.89
CA SER A 217 32.30 1.62 8.22
C SER A 217 31.29 1.27 9.31
N GLU A 218 31.68 0.40 10.25
CA GLU A 218 30.85 -0.04 11.38
C GLU A 218 31.04 0.82 12.64
N ASP A 219 32.10 1.63 12.69
CA ASP A 219 32.53 2.45 13.84
C ASP A 219 32.70 3.95 13.50
N GLY A 220 32.50 4.33 12.24
CA GLY A 220 32.71 5.67 11.69
C GLY A 220 34.17 6.02 11.37
N VAL A 221 35.15 5.21 11.78
CA VAL A 221 36.59 5.52 11.71
C VAL A 221 37.35 4.55 10.82
N SER A 222 37.04 3.26 10.92
CA SER A 222 37.60 2.17 10.15
C SER A 222 36.76 1.93 8.90
N TRP A 223 37.30 2.29 7.73
CA TRP A 223 36.59 2.20 6.45
C TRP A 223 37.12 1.07 5.56
N THR A 224 36.20 0.29 5.01
CA THR A 224 36.47 -0.82 4.08
C THR A 224 35.92 -0.47 2.70
N GLU A 225 36.72 -0.65 1.65
CA GLU A 225 36.26 -0.55 0.26
C GLU A 225 35.34 -1.75 -0.03
N VAL A 226 34.07 -1.47 -0.35
CA VAL A 226 33.06 -2.50 -0.62
C VAL A 226 33.00 -2.80 -2.12
N THR A 227 33.09 -1.75 -2.95
CA THR A 227 33.38 -1.91 -4.38
C THR A 227 34.32 -0.79 -4.84
N ALA A 228 35.36 -1.16 -5.58
CA ALA A 228 36.31 -0.22 -6.18
C ALA A 228 35.74 0.48 -7.43
N SER A 229 34.75 -0.13 -8.09
CA SER A 229 34.08 0.43 -9.25
C SER A 229 32.72 -0.22 -9.44
N ALA A 230 31.69 0.45 -8.93
CA ALA A 230 30.30 0.08 -9.15
C ALA A 230 29.91 0.20 -10.65
N PRO A 231 28.90 -0.53 -11.13
CA PRO A 231 28.49 -0.51 -12.54
C PRO A 231 27.97 0.86 -13.04
N TRP A 232 27.60 1.78 -12.15
CA TRP A 232 27.25 3.15 -12.53
C TRP A 232 28.47 4.00 -12.89
N ARG A 233 28.26 4.95 -13.82
CA ARG A 233 29.28 5.94 -14.21
C ARG A 233 29.76 6.77 -13.02
N THR A 234 31.07 7.03 -12.96
CA THR A 234 31.69 7.92 -11.97
C THR A 234 31.02 9.29 -11.95
N ARG A 235 30.64 9.79 -10.77
CA ARG A 235 29.81 10.98 -10.64
C ARG A 235 29.96 11.69 -9.29
N TRP A 236 29.46 12.91 -9.22
CA TRP A 236 29.27 13.66 -7.97
C TRP A 236 27.94 14.45 -8.01
N ASP A 237 27.56 15.07 -6.89
CA ASP A 237 26.32 15.83 -6.66
C ASP A 237 25.05 15.07 -7.11
N HIS A 238 25.06 13.76 -6.82
CA HIS A 238 23.95 12.83 -6.99
C HIS A 238 23.15 12.78 -5.70
N GLY A 239 21.83 12.62 -5.79
CA GLY A 239 21.02 12.35 -4.61
C GLY A 239 21.21 10.90 -4.18
N ALA A 240 21.28 10.65 -2.88
CA ALA A 240 21.27 9.30 -2.33
C ALA A 240 20.39 9.25 -1.07
N ALA A 241 19.73 8.12 -0.86
CA ALA A 241 18.88 7.90 0.31
C ALA A 241 18.84 6.42 0.70
N VAL A 242 18.38 6.16 1.92
CA VAL A 242 18.05 4.81 2.39
C VAL A 242 16.54 4.64 2.27
N PHE A 243 16.09 3.62 1.56
CA PHE A 243 14.67 3.36 1.36
C PHE A 243 14.40 1.88 1.11
N HIS A 244 13.37 1.33 1.78
CA HIS A 244 12.98 -0.08 1.75
C HIS A 244 14.19 -1.04 1.84
N ASP A 245 15.03 -0.81 2.85
CA ASP A 245 16.26 -1.57 3.13
C ASP A 245 17.26 -1.67 1.96
N LYS A 246 17.38 -0.58 1.17
CA LYS A 246 18.42 -0.42 0.16
C LYS A 246 19.05 0.96 0.20
N LEU A 247 20.31 1.02 -0.26
CA LEU A 247 20.98 2.24 -0.67
C LEU A 247 20.47 2.62 -2.07
N TRP A 248 20.07 3.87 -2.27
CA TRP A 248 19.66 4.42 -3.56
C TRP A 248 20.61 5.50 -4.01
N LEU A 249 20.87 5.57 -5.32
CA LEU A 249 21.68 6.60 -5.99
C LEU A 249 20.93 7.09 -7.22
N ILE A 250 20.73 8.40 -7.33
CA ILE A 250 19.91 9.04 -8.38
C ILE A 250 20.67 10.23 -8.96
N GLY A 251 20.78 10.27 -10.30
CA GLY A 251 21.30 11.43 -11.02
C GLY A 251 22.77 11.77 -10.70
N GLY A 252 23.08 13.06 -10.59
CA GLY A 252 24.44 13.59 -10.45
C GLY A 252 25.07 13.97 -11.78
N MET A 253 26.38 14.27 -11.80
CA MET A 253 27.08 14.69 -13.02
C MET A 253 28.52 14.17 -13.15
N ASP A 254 29.07 14.27 -14.36
CA ASP A 254 30.47 13.96 -14.68
C ASP A 254 31.32 15.17 -15.10
N LEU A 255 32.61 14.92 -15.32
CA LEU A 255 33.63 15.94 -15.62
C LEU A 255 33.43 16.63 -16.98
N GLU A 256 32.61 16.05 -17.85
CA GLU A 256 32.22 16.65 -19.13
C GLU A 256 30.99 17.57 -18.99
N GLY A 257 30.44 17.72 -17.77
CA GLY A 257 29.24 18.51 -17.51
C GLY A 257 27.95 17.77 -17.87
N ARG A 258 27.99 16.46 -18.12
CA ARG A 258 26.78 15.69 -18.41
C ARG A 258 26.08 15.37 -17.10
N THR A 259 24.85 15.83 -16.95
CA THR A 259 23.97 15.39 -15.87
C THR A 259 23.38 14.02 -16.20
N PHE A 260 23.18 13.22 -15.16
CA PHE A 260 22.55 11.92 -15.24
C PHE A 260 21.12 11.96 -14.70
N GLY A 261 20.32 10.99 -15.10
CA GLY A 261 19.00 10.73 -14.53
C GLY A 261 18.82 9.25 -14.18
N ASP A 262 19.85 8.42 -14.29
CA ASP A 262 19.76 7.01 -13.94
C ASP A 262 19.54 6.83 -12.42
N VAL A 263 18.75 5.81 -12.09
CA VAL A 263 18.41 5.39 -10.72
C VAL A 263 19.04 4.03 -10.50
N TRP A 264 19.78 3.88 -9.41
CA TRP A 264 20.43 2.65 -9.01
C TRP A 264 20.07 2.30 -7.57
N SER A 265 19.97 1.01 -7.26
CA SER A 265 19.80 0.52 -5.89
C SER A 265 20.83 -0.55 -5.54
N SER A 266 21.11 -0.73 -4.25
CA SER A 266 21.94 -1.81 -3.73
C SER A 266 21.54 -2.20 -2.30
N GLU A 267 21.41 -3.50 -2.07
CA GLU A 267 21.15 -4.07 -0.73
C GLU A 267 22.41 -4.13 0.15
N ASN A 268 23.60 -4.06 -0.45
CA ASN A 268 24.87 -4.36 0.22
C ASN A 268 26.03 -3.42 -0.15
N GLY A 269 25.80 -2.41 -0.99
CA GLY A 269 26.79 -1.45 -1.49
C GLY A 269 27.84 -2.01 -2.46
N ALA A 270 27.91 -3.33 -2.66
CA ALA A 270 28.79 -3.99 -3.63
C ALA A 270 28.09 -4.22 -4.97
N ASP A 271 26.92 -4.87 -4.90
CA ASP A 271 26.10 -5.26 -6.03
C ASP A 271 25.05 -4.19 -6.29
N TRP A 272 25.23 -3.40 -7.35
CA TRP A 272 24.32 -2.33 -7.73
C TRP A 272 23.49 -2.72 -8.95
N GLU A 273 22.17 -2.62 -8.81
CA GLU A 273 21.21 -2.83 -9.89
C GLU A 273 20.83 -1.48 -10.53
N LEU A 274 20.86 -1.41 -11.87
CA LEU A 274 20.28 -0.30 -12.61
C LEU A 274 18.76 -0.45 -12.58
N VAL A 275 18.10 0.39 -11.79
CA VAL A 275 16.64 0.40 -11.66
C VAL A 275 16.00 1.02 -12.91
N THR A 276 16.52 2.15 -13.39
CA THR A 276 16.15 2.73 -14.68
C THR A 276 17.21 3.70 -15.21
N ASP A 277 17.46 3.73 -16.52
CA ASP A 277 18.26 4.77 -17.19
C ASP A 277 17.43 5.99 -17.62
N ARG A 278 16.10 5.92 -17.46
CA ARG A 278 15.10 6.85 -18.02
C ARG A 278 13.89 7.01 -17.09
N PRO A 279 14.04 7.60 -15.90
CA PRO A 279 12.89 8.02 -15.12
C PRO A 279 12.12 9.15 -15.83
N PRO A 280 10.89 9.46 -15.41
CA PRO A 280 10.09 10.54 -15.98
C PRO A 280 10.62 11.95 -15.65
N PHE A 281 11.52 12.08 -14.68
CA PHE A 281 12.17 13.34 -14.33
C PHE A 281 13.42 13.59 -15.19
N ALA A 282 13.67 14.85 -15.55
CA ALA A 282 14.85 15.24 -16.32
C ALA A 282 16.15 15.03 -15.53
N SER A 283 17.25 14.75 -16.25
CA SER A 283 18.58 14.59 -15.68
C SER A 283 19.02 15.83 -14.90
N ARG A 284 19.67 15.60 -13.75
CA ARG A 284 19.87 16.61 -12.71
C ARG A 284 21.04 16.28 -11.79
N GLN A 285 21.53 17.32 -11.13
CA GLN A 285 22.64 17.33 -10.19
C GLN A 285 22.30 18.35 -9.08
N GLY A 286 22.94 18.26 -7.92
CA GLY A 286 22.72 19.19 -6.79
C GLY A 286 21.27 19.22 -6.29
N HIS A 287 20.57 18.09 -6.38
CA HIS A 287 19.18 17.90 -5.95
C HIS A 287 19.19 16.99 -4.72
N VAL A 288 18.24 17.17 -3.80
CA VAL A 288 18.15 16.30 -2.61
C VAL A 288 17.25 15.11 -2.91
N VAL A 289 17.65 13.94 -2.41
CA VAL A 289 16.78 12.77 -2.27
C VAL A 289 16.69 12.41 -0.79
N LEU A 290 15.48 12.21 -0.29
CA LEU A 290 15.22 11.88 1.13
C LEU A 290 14.01 10.95 1.26
N GLU A 291 13.94 10.19 2.34
CA GLU A 291 12.72 9.44 2.71
C GLU A 291 11.78 10.35 3.50
N TYR A 292 10.50 10.36 3.16
CA TYR A 292 9.44 11.02 3.92
C TYR A 292 8.07 10.37 3.67
N VAL A 293 7.42 9.94 4.75
CA VAL A 293 6.08 9.28 4.75
C VAL A 293 6.05 8.04 3.84
N ASN A 294 7.02 7.15 4.02
CA ASN A 294 7.24 5.92 3.26
C ASN A 294 7.45 6.13 1.75
N ARG A 295 8.13 7.22 1.37
CA ARG A 295 8.41 7.55 -0.03
C ARG A 295 9.80 8.17 -0.17
N LEU A 296 10.50 7.84 -1.26
CA LEU A 296 11.59 8.67 -1.75
C LEU A 296 11.02 9.96 -2.33
N TRP A 297 11.50 11.11 -1.87
CA TRP A 297 11.22 12.42 -2.44
C TRP A 297 12.48 12.98 -3.08
N LEU A 298 12.34 13.47 -4.31
CA LEU A 298 13.39 14.07 -5.11
C LEU A 298 13.02 15.55 -5.32
N VAL A 299 13.76 16.43 -4.66
CA VAL A 299 13.43 17.84 -4.50
C VAL A 299 14.39 18.70 -5.31
N GLY A 300 13.82 19.49 -6.21
CA GLY A 300 14.52 20.54 -6.94
C GLY A 300 15.42 20.05 -8.09
N ARG A 301 15.86 21.04 -8.88
CA ARG A 301 16.78 20.92 -10.02
C ARG A 301 17.18 22.32 -10.50
N LEU A 302 18.46 22.51 -10.81
CA LEU A 302 18.88 23.61 -11.67
C LEU A 302 18.74 23.22 -13.15
N ASN A 303 18.30 24.16 -13.98
CA ASN A 303 18.32 24.04 -15.44
C ASN A 303 18.95 25.33 -15.97
N ASP A 304 20.13 25.23 -16.54
CA ASP A 304 21.00 26.34 -16.98
C ASP A 304 20.62 26.91 -18.37
N GLY A 305 19.63 26.31 -19.02
CA GLY A 305 19.07 26.76 -20.29
C GLY A 305 18.20 28.03 -20.19
N ILE A 306 18.10 28.76 -21.31
CA ILE A 306 17.30 29.98 -21.46
C ILE A 306 15.80 29.65 -21.31
N GLY A 307 15.32 29.67 -20.06
CA GLY A 307 13.97 29.26 -19.68
C GLY A 307 13.72 29.18 -18.17
N GLY A 308 14.76 29.18 -17.35
CA GLY A 308 14.66 29.08 -15.89
C GLY A 308 14.65 27.63 -15.38
N GLY A 309 15.12 27.45 -14.14
CA GLY A 309 15.15 26.14 -13.49
C GLY A 309 13.75 25.61 -13.16
N ALA A 310 13.51 24.33 -13.38
CA ALA A 310 12.28 23.67 -12.97
C ALA A 310 12.37 23.28 -11.49
N ASN A 311 11.47 23.81 -10.65
CA ASN A 311 11.28 23.33 -9.28
C ASN A 311 10.34 22.13 -9.28
N ASP A 312 10.66 21.10 -10.04
CA ASP A 312 9.85 19.90 -9.99
C ASP A 312 10.15 19.13 -8.70
N ILE A 313 9.07 18.67 -8.05
CA ILE A 313 9.14 17.71 -6.96
C ILE A 313 8.58 16.40 -7.49
N TRP A 314 9.34 15.34 -7.26
CA TRP A 314 8.95 13.99 -7.59
C TRP A 314 8.97 13.14 -6.33
N TYR A 315 8.12 12.13 -6.29
CA TYR A 315 8.14 11.12 -5.24
C TYR A 315 7.98 9.72 -5.83
N SER A 316 8.41 8.71 -5.08
CA SER A 316 8.27 7.31 -5.41
C SER A 316 8.02 6.50 -4.14
N SER A 317 7.04 5.59 -4.15
CA SER A 317 6.78 4.71 -3.00
C SER A 317 7.46 3.34 -3.08
N ASP A 318 8.17 3.06 -4.18
CA ASP A 318 8.93 1.82 -4.40
C ASP A 318 10.39 2.06 -4.85
N GLY A 319 10.73 3.28 -5.28
CA GLY A 319 11.99 3.70 -5.91
C GLY A 319 12.09 3.40 -7.41
N TYR A 320 11.15 2.63 -7.98
CA TYR A 320 11.08 2.27 -9.39
C TYR A 320 10.20 3.24 -10.19
N LEU A 321 9.03 3.59 -9.64
CA LEU A 321 8.06 4.51 -10.26
C LEU A 321 8.03 5.86 -9.57
N TRP A 322 8.27 6.91 -10.36
CA TRP A 322 8.34 8.29 -9.89
C TRP A 322 7.15 9.09 -10.43
N GLU A 323 6.33 9.62 -9.54
CA GLU A 323 5.26 10.56 -9.86
C GLU A 323 5.71 12.00 -9.56
N LYS A 324 5.19 12.96 -10.34
CA LYS A 324 5.38 14.38 -10.04
C LYS A 324 4.30 14.85 -9.06
N ALA A 325 4.67 15.65 -8.07
CA ALA A 325 3.70 16.40 -7.26
C ALA A 325 2.92 17.40 -8.15
N GLU A 326 1.64 17.61 -7.88
CA GLU A 326 0.80 18.51 -8.69
C GLU A 326 1.10 19.99 -8.43
N ASN A 327 1.61 20.32 -7.24
CA ASN A 327 1.90 21.68 -6.82
C ASN A 327 3.42 21.96 -6.85
N ASP A 328 3.92 22.46 -7.98
CA ASP A 328 5.31 22.96 -8.06
C ASP A 328 5.53 24.08 -7.03
N PRO A 329 6.64 24.10 -6.28
CA PRO A 329 6.93 25.15 -5.32
C PRO A 329 7.15 26.51 -5.97
N ARG A 330 6.88 27.57 -5.18
CA ARG A 330 6.92 28.97 -5.63
C ARG A 330 8.32 29.59 -5.71
N TRP A 331 9.35 28.90 -5.21
CA TRP A 331 10.73 29.36 -5.29
C TRP A 331 11.30 29.21 -6.72
N LEU A 332 12.57 29.57 -6.93
CA LEU A 332 13.26 29.40 -8.23
C LEU A 332 14.15 28.16 -8.24
N GLY A 333 14.22 27.50 -9.41
CA GLY A 333 15.00 26.28 -9.64
C GLY A 333 16.42 26.44 -9.15
N ARG A 334 16.83 25.51 -8.28
CA ARG A 334 18.06 25.61 -7.49
C ARG A 334 18.79 24.28 -7.37
N GLU A 335 20.09 24.39 -7.14
CA GLU A 335 20.99 23.30 -6.78
C GLU A 335 21.63 23.53 -5.41
N ASP A 336 22.27 22.49 -4.89
CA ASP A 336 23.08 22.49 -3.66
C ASP A 336 22.35 23.05 -2.43
N HIS A 337 21.02 22.87 -2.38
CA HIS A 337 20.21 23.11 -1.19
C HIS A 337 20.23 21.88 -0.28
N ALA A 338 19.97 22.07 1.01
CA ALA A 338 19.73 20.95 1.91
C ALA A 338 18.22 20.74 2.10
N ALA A 339 17.79 19.50 2.32
CA ALA A 339 16.43 19.20 2.76
C ALA A 339 16.42 18.04 3.76
N VAL A 340 15.53 18.13 4.75
CA VAL A 340 15.48 17.18 5.88
C VAL A 340 14.08 17.13 6.50
N VAL A 341 13.70 15.96 7.00
CA VAL A 341 12.44 15.77 7.74
C VAL A 341 12.61 16.23 9.18
N PHE A 342 11.80 17.18 9.63
CA PHE A 342 11.78 17.67 11.01
C PHE A 342 10.34 17.93 11.47
N ASN A 343 9.99 17.51 12.69
CA ASN A 343 8.65 17.65 13.28
C ASN A 343 7.46 17.16 12.41
N GLY A 344 7.71 16.20 11.50
CA GLY A 344 6.69 15.65 10.61
C GLY A 344 6.46 16.46 9.33
N ASP A 345 7.39 17.34 8.97
CA ASP A 345 7.40 18.11 7.71
C ASP A 345 8.77 18.01 7.01
N ILE A 346 8.81 18.20 5.69
CA ILE A 346 10.06 18.43 4.96
C ILE A 346 10.43 19.91 5.06
N PHE A 347 11.62 20.21 5.57
CA PHE A 347 12.23 21.53 5.48
C PHE A 347 13.23 21.58 4.34
N MET A 348 13.15 22.61 3.49
CA MET A 348 14.14 22.94 2.45
C MET A 348 14.88 24.21 2.84
N LEU A 349 16.22 24.18 2.74
CA LEU A 349 17.14 25.18 3.25
C LEU A 349 18.13 25.64 2.15
N GLY A 350 18.08 26.94 1.83
CA GLY A 350 19.09 27.61 1.01
C GLY A 350 19.22 27.10 -0.44
N GLY A 351 20.45 26.97 -0.93
CA GLY A 351 20.81 26.61 -2.31
C GLY A 351 21.14 27.81 -3.21
N MET A 352 21.61 27.54 -4.43
CA MET A 352 21.88 28.54 -5.48
C MET A 352 20.82 28.44 -6.58
N ASP A 353 20.19 29.57 -6.95
CA ASP A 353 19.13 29.64 -7.96
C ASP A 353 19.65 29.81 -9.41
N SER A 354 18.74 29.67 -10.40
CA SER A 354 19.03 29.85 -11.83
C SER A 354 19.45 31.26 -12.27
N ASN A 355 19.53 32.23 -11.36
CA ASN A 355 20.11 33.55 -11.61
C ASN A 355 21.54 33.69 -11.05
N TRP A 356 22.14 32.60 -10.56
CA TRP A 356 23.42 32.59 -9.83
C TRP A 356 23.34 33.40 -8.53
N LYS A 357 22.20 33.32 -7.85
CA LYS A 357 22.00 33.96 -6.54
C LYS A 357 21.88 32.91 -5.45
N TRP A 358 22.59 33.10 -4.35
CA TRP A 358 22.47 32.25 -3.19
C TRP A 358 21.20 32.61 -2.40
N SER A 359 20.56 31.59 -1.84
CA SER A 359 19.33 31.73 -1.06
C SER A 359 19.58 31.52 0.43
N GLY A 360 18.93 32.34 1.25
CA GLY A 360 18.81 32.15 2.71
C GLY A 360 17.42 31.65 3.11
N GLU A 361 16.58 31.28 2.14
CA GLU A 361 15.19 30.92 2.40
C GLU A 361 15.06 29.60 3.15
N VAL A 362 13.99 29.51 3.95
CA VAL A 362 13.50 28.29 4.58
C VAL A 362 12.07 28.06 4.08
N TRP A 363 11.79 26.85 3.61
CA TRP A 363 10.47 26.42 3.18
C TRP A 363 10.06 25.12 3.86
N ARG A 364 8.75 24.93 4.07
CA ARG A 364 8.17 23.77 4.74
C ARG A 364 7.00 23.19 3.93
N SER A 365 6.76 21.89 4.03
CA SER A 365 5.55 21.22 3.52
C SER A 365 4.27 21.63 4.27
N ALA A 366 3.12 21.60 3.58
CA ALA A 366 1.79 21.82 4.13
C ALA A 366 0.69 21.15 3.27
N VAL A 367 -0.58 21.29 3.66
CA VAL A 367 -1.77 20.72 2.98
C VAL A 367 -2.81 21.78 2.63
N SER A 368 -3.45 21.64 1.46
CA SER A 368 -4.50 22.57 1.01
C SER A 368 -5.87 22.34 1.70
N VAL A 369 -6.53 23.42 2.11
CA VAL A 369 -7.91 23.41 2.66
C VAL A 369 -8.83 24.22 1.74
N PRO A 370 -9.97 23.69 1.25
CA PRO A 370 -10.87 24.45 0.37
C PRO A 370 -11.57 25.61 1.09
N GLN A 371 -11.47 26.82 0.54
CA GLN A 371 -12.25 27.97 0.99
C GLN A 371 -13.62 28.06 0.28
N THR A 372 -14.66 28.40 1.02
CA THR A 372 -16.05 28.53 0.55
C THR A 372 -16.34 29.90 -0.08
N ASN A 373 -17.12 29.94 -1.17
CA ASN A 373 -17.88 31.13 -1.57
C ASN A 373 -19.23 30.77 -2.23
N GLU A 374 -20.29 31.31 -1.62
CA GLU A 374 -21.71 31.55 -1.98
C GLU A 374 -22.46 30.83 -3.14
N ASP A 375 -23.50 30.08 -2.71
CA ASP A 375 -24.93 30.13 -3.14
C ASP A 375 -25.34 29.62 -4.56
N HIS A 376 -26.02 28.48 -4.73
CA HIS A 376 -27.42 28.20 -4.35
C HIS A 376 -27.77 26.68 -4.38
N GLY A 377 -28.55 26.18 -3.40
CA GLY A 377 -29.57 25.13 -3.67
C GLY A 377 -29.50 23.78 -2.94
N SER A 378 -30.05 23.74 -1.72
CA SER A 378 -30.56 22.58 -0.93
C SER A 378 -29.61 21.87 0.05
N GLU A 379 -29.87 22.12 1.35
CA GLU A 379 -29.24 21.45 2.50
C GLU A 379 -29.83 20.05 2.75
N TYR A 380 -28.98 19.12 3.20
CA TYR A 380 -29.36 17.92 3.93
C TYR A 380 -28.79 18.02 5.35
N ARG A 381 -29.55 17.62 6.37
CA ARG A 381 -29.12 17.61 7.78
C ARG A 381 -29.15 16.19 8.33
N GLU A 382 -28.10 15.80 9.05
CA GLU A 382 -27.91 14.43 9.52
C GLU A 382 -28.84 14.01 10.68
N PRO A 383 -29.19 12.71 10.80
CA PRO A 383 -30.22 12.22 11.74
C PRO A 383 -29.68 11.93 13.15
N ASP A 384 -30.53 12.09 14.18
CA ASP A 384 -30.10 11.92 15.57
C ASP A 384 -29.71 10.48 15.97
N ALA A 385 -28.83 10.39 16.97
CA ALA A 385 -28.25 9.13 17.44
C ALA A 385 -29.26 8.11 18.02
N LYS A 386 -30.38 8.56 18.58
CA LYS A 386 -31.44 7.65 19.08
C LYS A 386 -32.08 6.89 17.92
N THR A 387 -32.17 7.51 16.75
CA THR A 387 -32.62 6.85 15.53
C THR A 387 -31.64 5.80 15.01
N VAL A 388 -30.33 6.04 15.07
CA VAL A 388 -29.31 5.09 14.57
C VAL A 388 -29.37 3.76 15.32
N ARG A 389 -29.60 3.80 16.63
CA ARG A 389 -29.81 2.59 17.44
C ARG A 389 -31.07 1.82 17.04
N LEU A 390 -32.22 2.50 16.92
CA LEU A 390 -33.49 1.87 16.50
C LEU A 390 -33.44 1.31 15.08
N TRP A 391 -32.65 1.93 14.21
CA TRP A 391 -32.32 1.42 12.89
C TRP A 391 -31.65 0.05 13.00
N GLY A 392 -30.48 -0.06 13.66
CA GLY A 392 -29.76 -1.32 13.81
C GLY A 392 -30.60 -2.49 14.38
N GLU A 393 -31.44 -2.22 15.39
CA GLU A 393 -32.22 -3.26 16.07
C GLU A 393 -33.42 -3.79 15.25
N SER A 394 -34.05 -2.95 14.41
CA SER A 394 -35.36 -3.25 13.80
C SER A 394 -35.36 -4.33 12.71
N GLY A 395 -34.30 -4.38 11.90
CA GLY A 395 -34.23 -5.27 10.74
C GLY A 395 -35.28 -5.02 9.64
N GLY A 396 -35.82 -3.79 9.56
CA GLY A 396 -36.90 -3.40 8.64
C GLY A 396 -38.30 -3.54 9.25
N ILE A 397 -39.27 -2.76 8.77
CA ILE A 397 -40.65 -2.78 9.29
C ILE A 397 -41.37 -4.04 8.81
N ASN A 398 -41.99 -4.82 9.70
CA ASN A 398 -42.71 -6.04 9.30
C ASN A 398 -44.23 -5.91 9.29
N LYS A 399 -44.80 -4.83 9.85
CA LYS A 399 -46.26 -4.63 9.93
C LYS A 399 -46.82 -3.71 8.84
N THR A 400 -48.11 -3.84 8.59
CA THR A 400 -48.93 -2.89 7.82
C THR A 400 -49.63 -1.96 8.81
N PHE A 401 -49.60 -0.65 8.59
CA PHE A 401 -50.28 0.31 9.47
C PHE A 401 -50.62 1.62 8.74
N GLY A 402 -51.41 2.48 9.38
CA GLY A 402 -51.82 3.77 8.84
C GLY A 402 -52.13 4.76 9.95
N LEU A 403 -52.97 5.75 9.65
CA LEU A 403 -53.40 6.79 10.58
C LEU A 403 -53.81 6.23 11.96
N GLY A 404 -53.25 6.78 13.02
CA GLY A 404 -53.50 6.38 14.41
C GLY A 404 -52.54 5.32 14.98
N ALA A 405 -51.69 4.70 14.15
CA ALA A 405 -50.67 3.77 14.63
C ALA A 405 -49.55 4.47 15.42
N SER A 406 -48.93 3.76 16.35
CA SER A 406 -47.78 4.26 17.12
C SER A 406 -46.74 3.17 17.43
N GLY A 407 -45.54 3.60 17.81
CA GLY A 407 -44.41 2.75 18.15
C GLY A 407 -43.19 2.96 17.24
N ASP A 408 -42.13 2.20 17.48
CA ASP A 408 -40.82 2.44 16.85
C ASP A 408 -40.83 2.19 15.33
N GLU A 409 -41.68 1.29 14.83
CA GLU A 409 -41.89 1.10 13.37
C GLU A 409 -42.50 2.34 12.70
N VAL A 410 -43.32 3.12 13.42
CA VAL A 410 -43.87 4.39 12.93
C VAL A 410 -42.83 5.50 13.01
N LEU A 411 -42.02 5.51 14.07
CA LEU A 411 -40.90 6.45 14.22
C LEU A 411 -39.85 6.25 13.12
N PHE A 412 -39.55 4.99 12.80
CA PHE A 412 -38.73 4.59 11.66
C PHE A 412 -39.30 5.14 10.35
N LEU A 413 -40.58 4.88 10.06
CA LEU A 413 -41.23 5.35 8.83
C LEU A 413 -41.14 6.87 8.68
N GLN A 414 -41.41 7.61 9.76
CA GLN A 414 -41.36 9.08 9.77
C GLN A 414 -39.98 9.65 9.46
N LYS A 415 -38.89 8.93 9.76
CA LYS A 415 -37.51 9.37 9.45
C LYS A 415 -37.04 8.95 8.05
N VAL A 416 -37.67 7.96 7.41
CA VAL A 416 -37.40 7.60 6.01
C VAL A 416 -38.15 8.49 5.02
N LEU A 417 -39.26 9.11 5.43
CA LEU A 417 -40.03 10.05 4.61
C LEU A 417 -39.38 11.46 4.66
N SER A 418 -38.87 11.95 3.54
CA SER A 418 -38.05 13.17 3.45
C SER A 418 -38.77 14.47 3.85
N HIS A 419 -38.13 15.27 4.71
CA HIS A 419 -38.32 16.71 4.97
C HIS A 419 -39.73 17.27 5.31
N GLY A 420 -40.77 16.46 5.50
CA GLY A 420 -42.14 16.95 5.76
C GLY A 420 -42.72 16.71 7.18
N VAL A 421 -42.20 15.76 7.95
CA VAL A 421 -42.93 15.16 9.08
C VAL A 421 -42.06 15.06 10.34
N ALA A 422 -42.60 15.50 11.48
CA ALA A 422 -41.93 15.37 12.77
C ALA A 422 -41.93 13.91 13.24
N ALA A 423 -40.74 13.36 13.46
CA ALA A 423 -40.54 11.99 13.90
C ALA A 423 -40.91 11.81 15.38
N LYS A 424 -42.17 11.49 15.64
CA LYS A 424 -42.80 11.41 16.98
C LYS A 424 -43.32 10.03 17.36
N GLY A 425 -43.18 9.04 16.47
CA GLY A 425 -43.64 7.66 16.72
C GLY A 425 -45.15 7.51 16.74
N TYR A 426 -45.89 8.45 16.14
CA TYR A 426 -47.35 8.43 16.01
C TYR A 426 -47.78 8.90 14.61
N PHE A 427 -48.50 8.05 13.89
CA PHE A 427 -48.86 8.20 12.48
C PHE A 427 -50.06 9.14 12.35
N ASP A 428 -49.78 10.41 12.04
CA ASP A 428 -50.80 11.45 11.88
C ASP A 428 -51.10 11.77 10.40
N GLU A 429 -52.01 12.72 10.17
CA GLU A 429 -52.37 13.16 8.80
C GLU A 429 -51.18 13.75 8.03
N LYS A 430 -50.15 14.30 8.71
CA LYS A 430 -48.90 14.72 8.06
C LYS A 430 -48.08 13.53 7.58
N THR A 431 -47.93 12.51 8.44
CA THR A 431 -47.28 11.23 8.11
C THR A 431 -47.96 10.56 6.92
N LYS A 432 -49.30 10.54 6.91
CA LYS A 432 -50.12 10.03 5.82
C LYS A 432 -49.93 10.82 4.52
N ALA A 433 -49.94 12.15 4.58
CA ALA A 433 -49.75 12.99 3.40
C ALA A 433 -48.35 12.82 2.78
N GLU A 434 -47.30 12.69 3.60
CA GLU A 434 -45.95 12.44 3.09
C GLU A 434 -45.79 11.00 2.58
N LEU A 435 -46.44 10.02 3.21
CA LEU A 435 -46.49 8.67 2.67
C LEU A 435 -47.22 8.62 1.31
N MET A 436 -48.30 9.39 1.13
CA MET A 436 -48.98 9.53 -0.17
C MET A 436 -48.06 10.17 -1.23
N ARG A 437 -47.22 11.14 -0.85
CA ARG A 437 -46.20 11.72 -1.74
C ARG A 437 -45.13 10.70 -2.13
N PHE A 438 -44.59 9.97 -1.16
CA PHE A 438 -43.64 8.87 -1.37
C PHE A 438 -44.23 7.78 -2.28
N GLN A 439 -45.47 7.35 -2.03
CA GLN A 439 -46.19 6.38 -2.85
C GLN A 439 -46.31 6.87 -4.29
N LYS A 440 -46.78 8.11 -4.49
CA LYS A 440 -46.89 8.73 -5.81
C LYS A 440 -45.54 8.84 -6.53
N TYR A 441 -44.46 9.20 -5.82
CA TYR A 441 -43.11 9.31 -6.36
C TYR A 441 -42.58 7.96 -6.88
N TYR A 442 -42.85 6.87 -6.14
CA TYR A 442 -42.48 5.51 -6.56
C TYR A 442 -43.55 4.78 -7.39
N GLY A 443 -44.54 5.50 -7.92
CA GLY A 443 -45.55 4.94 -8.85
C GLY A 443 -46.61 4.04 -8.20
N PHE A 444 -46.71 4.03 -6.87
CA PHE A 444 -47.79 3.34 -6.15
C PHE A 444 -49.05 4.20 -6.07
N SER A 445 -50.21 3.55 -5.93
CA SER A 445 -51.45 4.24 -5.55
C SER A 445 -51.22 4.98 -4.22
N PRO A 446 -51.50 6.29 -4.11
CA PRO A 446 -51.30 7.06 -2.89
C PRO A 446 -52.41 6.75 -1.87
N THR A 447 -52.36 5.57 -1.25
CA THR A 447 -53.34 5.10 -0.27
C THR A 447 -53.20 5.77 1.10
N GLY A 448 -52.04 6.34 1.40
CA GLY A 448 -51.70 6.88 2.73
C GLY A 448 -51.61 5.80 3.82
N THR A 449 -51.67 4.52 3.43
CA THR A 449 -51.48 3.37 4.31
C THR A 449 -50.13 2.77 4.00
N PHE A 450 -49.37 2.40 5.02
CA PHE A 450 -48.10 1.69 4.88
C PHE A 450 -48.37 0.22 4.57
N ASP A 451 -48.82 -0.01 3.34
CA ASP A 451 -49.23 -1.31 2.80
C ASP A 451 -48.04 -2.19 2.39
N GLY A 452 -48.31 -3.44 1.98
CA GLY A 452 -47.29 -4.43 1.67
C GLY A 452 -46.32 -4.02 0.55
N ALA A 453 -46.78 -3.24 -0.44
CA ALA A 453 -45.95 -2.74 -1.53
C ALA A 453 -45.06 -1.59 -1.05
N THR A 454 -45.65 -0.62 -0.35
CA THR A 454 -44.96 0.53 0.23
C THR A 454 -43.91 0.10 1.26
N ARG A 455 -44.25 -0.89 2.09
CA ARG A 455 -43.34 -1.55 3.04
C ARG A 455 -42.20 -2.27 2.35
N SER A 456 -42.49 -3.03 1.28
CA SER A 456 -41.44 -3.71 0.52
C SER A 456 -40.48 -2.70 -0.11
N LYS A 457 -40.96 -1.54 -0.59
CA LYS A 457 -40.10 -0.48 -1.11
C LYS A 457 -39.27 0.21 -0.03
N ILE A 458 -39.87 0.59 1.10
CA ILE A 458 -39.14 1.24 2.21
C ILE A 458 -38.12 0.30 2.85
N ASN A 459 -38.47 -0.97 3.06
CA ASN A 459 -37.50 -1.96 3.54
C ASN A 459 -36.40 -2.25 2.51
N ASN A 460 -36.69 -2.21 1.20
CA ASN A 460 -35.66 -2.38 0.17
C ASN A 460 -34.70 -1.17 0.15
N LEU A 461 -35.21 0.06 0.15
CA LEU A 461 -34.36 1.27 0.29
C LEU A 461 -33.50 1.22 1.55
N TYR A 462 -34.05 0.72 2.66
CA TYR A 462 -33.33 0.54 3.92
C TYR A 462 -32.30 -0.59 3.87
N LEU A 463 -32.61 -1.72 3.23
CA LEU A 463 -31.68 -2.81 2.97
C LEU A 463 -30.53 -2.36 2.07
N GLN A 464 -30.80 -1.54 1.05
CA GLN A 464 -29.77 -0.91 0.20
C GLN A 464 -28.89 0.09 0.97
N TRP A 465 -29.37 0.64 2.09
CA TRP A 465 -28.59 1.53 2.95
C TRP A 465 -27.68 0.76 3.91
N LEU A 466 -28.18 -0.30 4.56
CA LEU A 466 -27.39 -1.17 5.47
C LEU A 466 -26.49 -2.17 4.74
N CYS A 467 -26.93 -2.64 3.57
CA CYS A 467 -26.30 -3.68 2.75
C CYS A 467 -26.18 -3.14 1.31
N PRO A 468 -25.40 -2.06 1.11
CA PRO A 468 -25.22 -1.49 -0.20
C PRO A 468 -24.55 -2.50 -1.14
N ASN A 469 -24.99 -2.51 -2.39
CA ASN A 469 -24.09 -2.88 -3.47
C ASN A 469 -23.18 -1.66 -3.72
N PRO A 470 -21.91 -1.86 -4.08
CA PRO A 470 -21.05 -0.76 -4.46
C PRO A 470 -21.56 -0.12 -5.76
N SER A 471 -21.52 1.21 -5.84
CA SER A 471 -21.89 1.96 -7.06
C SER A 471 -20.82 1.93 -8.15
N GLU A 472 -19.58 1.61 -7.76
CA GLU A 472 -18.39 1.53 -8.60
C GLU A 472 -17.60 0.24 -8.24
N ILE A 473 -16.57 -0.13 -9.00
CA ILE A 473 -15.76 -1.32 -8.66
C ILE A 473 -14.67 -0.89 -7.67
N TYR A 474 -14.95 -1.00 -6.37
CA TYR A 474 -13.93 -0.78 -5.34
C TYR A 474 -12.93 -1.95 -5.31
N PRO A 475 -11.63 -1.67 -5.10
CA PRO A 475 -10.64 -2.72 -4.91
C PRO A 475 -10.93 -3.52 -3.63
N ASP A 476 -10.49 -4.77 -3.60
CA ASP A 476 -10.56 -5.54 -2.36
C ASP A 476 -9.55 -4.99 -1.33
N MET A 477 -10.07 -4.67 -0.14
CA MET A 477 -9.33 -4.13 1.00
C MET A 477 -9.31 -5.09 2.19
N MET A 478 -9.66 -6.38 2.02
CA MET A 478 -9.74 -7.35 3.12
C MET A 478 -8.45 -7.43 3.97
N ALA A 479 -7.28 -7.25 3.34
CA ALA A 479 -5.98 -7.28 3.99
C ALA A 479 -5.44 -5.90 4.41
N VAL A 480 -6.26 -4.84 4.40
CA VAL A 480 -5.84 -3.50 4.84
C VAL A 480 -5.91 -3.38 6.36
N SER A 481 -4.89 -2.81 6.98
CA SER A 481 -4.90 -2.47 8.40
C SER A 481 -5.90 -1.33 8.62
N VAL A 482 -6.90 -1.52 9.50
CA VAL A 482 -7.93 -0.50 9.77
C VAL A 482 -7.86 -0.16 11.25
N THR A 483 -7.30 1.01 11.53
CA THR A 483 -6.90 1.43 12.88
C THR A 483 -7.18 2.92 13.07
N LYS A 484 -6.90 3.45 14.27
CA LYS A 484 -6.92 4.89 14.54
C LYS A 484 -6.01 5.73 13.62
N LEU A 485 -5.03 5.12 12.96
CA LEU A 485 -4.09 5.78 12.05
C LEU A 485 -4.42 5.52 10.57
N TRP A 486 -5.21 4.49 10.27
CA TRP A 486 -5.47 4.01 8.92
C TRP A 486 -6.96 3.79 8.72
N GLY A 487 -7.62 4.79 8.13
CA GLY A 487 -9.04 4.73 7.76
C GLY A 487 -9.25 4.30 6.31
N LEU A 488 -10.43 3.74 6.02
CA LEU A 488 -10.87 3.43 4.66
C LEU A 488 -11.44 4.68 3.95
N GLY A 489 -11.47 4.69 2.62
CA GLY A 489 -12.08 5.78 1.86
C GLY A 489 -13.56 6.00 2.21
N ARG A 490 -14.02 7.26 2.18
CA ARG A 490 -15.39 7.65 2.61
C ARG A 490 -16.50 6.91 1.85
N ASP A 491 -16.31 6.67 0.57
CA ASP A 491 -17.31 5.98 -0.25
C ASP A 491 -17.10 4.46 -0.34
N TYR A 492 -16.15 3.90 0.44
CA TYR A 492 -15.80 2.48 0.35
C TYR A 492 -16.99 1.57 0.71
N VAL A 493 -17.42 0.78 -0.27
CA VAL A 493 -18.35 -0.34 -0.10
C VAL A 493 -17.66 -1.63 -0.57
N PRO A 494 -17.53 -2.66 0.29
CA PRO A 494 -16.92 -3.90 -0.12
C PRO A 494 -17.65 -4.59 -1.29
N PRO A 495 -16.92 -5.23 -2.23
CA PRO A 495 -17.46 -5.59 -3.54
C PRO A 495 -18.55 -6.68 -3.53
N ASP A 496 -18.64 -7.49 -2.48
CA ASP A 496 -19.48 -8.69 -2.43
C ASP A 496 -20.29 -8.85 -1.12
N LEU A 497 -20.74 -7.75 -0.50
CA LEU A 497 -21.57 -7.83 0.71
C LEU A 497 -22.82 -8.69 0.52
N LYS A 498 -23.10 -9.57 1.50
CA LYS A 498 -24.34 -10.35 1.59
C LYS A 498 -24.93 -10.29 2.99
N VAL A 499 -26.27 -10.32 3.04
CA VAL A 499 -27.04 -10.47 4.27
C VAL A 499 -26.79 -11.85 4.87
N VAL A 500 -26.47 -11.90 6.16
CA VAL A 500 -26.28 -13.16 6.91
C VAL A 500 -27.64 -13.87 7.07
N PRO A 501 -27.79 -15.16 6.70
CA PRO A 501 -29.07 -15.87 6.78
C PRO A 501 -29.51 -16.11 8.24
N ARG A 502 -30.61 -15.45 8.66
CA ARG A 502 -31.14 -15.50 10.04
C ARG A 502 -31.67 -16.86 10.48
N ASP A 503 -32.01 -17.74 9.54
CA ASP A 503 -32.39 -19.13 9.77
C ASP A 503 -31.18 -19.99 10.19
N ARG A 504 -29.98 -19.61 9.77
CA ARG A 504 -28.73 -20.34 10.03
C ARG A 504 -27.95 -19.75 11.19
N VAL A 505 -27.85 -18.42 11.26
CA VAL A 505 -27.11 -17.68 12.29
C VAL A 505 -28.05 -16.72 13.02
N LYS A 506 -27.99 -16.67 14.35
CA LYS A 506 -28.85 -15.77 15.13
C LYS A 506 -28.29 -14.34 15.08
N THR A 507 -29.09 -13.38 14.62
CA THR A 507 -28.71 -11.97 14.54
C THR A 507 -29.69 -11.06 15.29
N ASN A 508 -29.18 -9.99 15.88
CA ASN A 508 -29.95 -8.80 16.19
C ASN A 508 -29.96 -7.95 14.90
N GLY A 509 -31.14 -7.61 14.37
CA GLY A 509 -31.23 -6.78 13.16
C GLY A 509 -30.77 -7.44 11.84
N ILE A 510 -30.59 -6.61 10.80
CA ILE A 510 -29.98 -7.01 9.52
C ILE A 510 -28.46 -6.92 9.71
N ILE A 511 -27.74 -8.01 9.43
CA ILE A 511 -26.28 -8.06 9.46
C ILE A 511 -25.80 -8.40 8.05
N CYS A 512 -24.81 -7.66 7.55
CA CYS A 512 -24.14 -7.94 6.29
C CYS A 512 -22.65 -8.16 6.49
N LEU A 513 -22.06 -9.04 5.68
CA LEU A 513 -20.64 -9.37 5.68
C LEU A 513 -20.18 -9.66 4.24
N ARG A 514 -18.88 -9.64 3.98
CA ARG A 514 -18.28 -10.13 2.71
C ARG A 514 -18.82 -11.54 2.41
N SER A 515 -19.19 -11.85 1.18
CA SER A 515 -19.82 -13.15 0.86
C SER A 515 -18.93 -14.34 1.17
N MET A 516 -17.61 -14.18 1.06
CA MET A 516 -16.63 -15.21 1.42
C MET A 516 -16.51 -15.48 2.93
N VAL A 517 -16.96 -14.58 3.81
CA VAL A 517 -16.89 -14.74 5.27
C VAL A 517 -18.05 -15.59 5.80
N VAL A 518 -19.22 -15.49 5.17
CA VAL A 518 -20.47 -16.14 5.62
C VAL A 518 -20.35 -17.66 5.79
N PRO A 519 -19.72 -18.45 4.89
CA PRO A 519 -19.58 -19.90 5.07
C PRO A 519 -18.74 -20.29 6.29
N TYR A 520 -17.66 -19.57 6.58
CA TYR A 520 -16.81 -19.84 7.75
C TYR A 520 -17.55 -19.51 9.06
N LEU A 521 -18.32 -18.42 9.06
CA LEU A 521 -19.19 -18.03 10.15
C LEU A 521 -20.30 -19.07 10.41
N GLU A 522 -20.97 -19.55 9.36
CA GLU A 522 -21.98 -20.61 9.47
C GLU A 522 -21.39 -21.90 10.07
N LEU A 523 -20.18 -22.28 9.64
CA LEU A 523 -19.47 -23.44 10.16
C LEU A 523 -19.09 -23.27 11.64
N MET A 524 -18.51 -22.13 12.02
CA MET A 524 -18.17 -21.80 13.40
C MET A 524 -19.38 -21.83 14.33
N VAL A 525 -20.50 -21.21 13.91
CA VAL A 525 -21.75 -21.17 14.69
C VAL A 525 -22.38 -22.56 14.81
N LYS A 526 -22.27 -23.40 13.77
CA LYS A 526 -22.74 -24.80 13.79
C LYS A 526 -21.96 -25.65 14.79
N ASP A 527 -20.63 -25.55 14.81
CA ASP A 527 -19.81 -26.32 15.76
C ASP A 527 -19.94 -25.78 17.19
N ALA A 528 -20.08 -24.46 17.39
CA ALA A 528 -20.43 -23.90 18.70
C ALA A 528 -21.74 -24.50 19.26
N ARG A 529 -22.78 -24.64 18.42
CA ARG A 529 -24.05 -25.29 18.82
C ARG A 529 -23.88 -26.75 19.20
N ARG A 530 -23.01 -27.50 18.51
CA ARG A 530 -22.67 -28.88 18.86
C ARG A 530 -22.02 -28.96 20.25
N ASP A 531 -21.23 -27.96 20.62
CA ASP A 531 -20.61 -27.81 21.94
C ASP A 531 -21.55 -27.19 23.01
N GLY A 532 -22.84 -26.99 22.70
CA GLY A 532 -23.84 -26.43 23.63
C GLY A 532 -23.76 -24.91 23.82
N VAL A 533 -23.10 -24.20 22.91
CA VAL A 533 -22.89 -22.75 22.90
C VAL A 533 -23.77 -22.10 21.82
N ILE A 534 -24.58 -21.10 22.17
CA ILE A 534 -25.46 -20.41 21.22
C ILE A 534 -24.95 -18.98 21.01
N LEU A 535 -24.11 -18.84 19.98
CA LEU A 535 -23.64 -17.55 19.49
C LEU A 535 -24.76 -16.78 18.79
N GLY A 536 -24.81 -15.48 19.04
CA GLY A 536 -25.54 -14.49 18.26
C GLY A 536 -24.60 -13.39 17.76
N ILE A 537 -25.07 -12.59 16.82
CA ILE A 537 -24.32 -11.46 16.24
C ILE A 537 -25.16 -10.20 16.41
N THR A 538 -24.53 -9.10 16.81
CA THR A 538 -25.20 -7.80 17.00
C THR A 538 -24.74 -6.71 16.04
N SER A 539 -23.61 -6.89 15.36
CA SER A 539 -23.11 -5.94 14.36
C SER A 539 -22.18 -6.65 13.35
N GLY A 540 -22.05 -6.07 12.16
CA GLY A 540 -21.28 -6.58 11.02
C GLY A 540 -20.85 -5.40 10.17
N TYR A 541 -21.03 -5.44 8.84
CA TYR A 541 -20.78 -4.28 7.99
C TYR A 541 -21.53 -3.03 8.48
N ARG A 542 -20.80 -1.91 8.52
CA ARG A 542 -21.29 -0.61 8.96
C ARG A 542 -20.74 0.46 8.02
N LYS A 543 -21.59 1.37 7.55
CA LYS A 543 -21.15 2.52 6.74
C LYS A 543 -20.46 3.60 7.58
N PRO A 544 -19.58 4.44 6.99
CA PRO A 544 -18.99 5.59 7.67
C PRO A 544 -20.01 6.50 8.35
N GLU A 545 -21.13 6.83 7.70
CA GLU A 545 -22.14 7.74 8.29
C GLU A 545 -22.77 7.13 9.55
N ILE A 546 -22.93 5.80 9.57
CA ILE A 546 -23.45 5.07 10.73
C ILE A 546 -22.40 5.02 11.85
N GLN A 547 -21.11 4.90 11.50
CA GLN A 547 -20.00 4.95 12.47
C GLN A 547 -19.85 6.36 13.08
N GLY A 548 -19.94 7.42 12.27
CA GLY A 548 -19.87 8.82 12.74
C GLY A 548 -20.94 9.16 13.75
N LEU A 549 -22.20 8.86 13.44
CA LEU A 549 -23.32 9.09 14.36
C LEU A 549 -23.27 8.26 15.65
N LEU A 550 -22.51 7.15 15.65
CA LEU A 550 -22.20 6.40 16.87
C LEU A 550 -21.05 7.05 17.65
N TYR A 551 -19.97 7.46 16.99
CA TYR A 551 -18.86 8.18 17.62
C TYR A 551 -19.38 9.45 18.33
N ASP A 552 -20.12 10.31 17.62
CA ASP A 552 -20.70 11.55 18.17
C ASP A 552 -21.59 11.30 19.40
N LEU A 553 -22.39 10.22 19.38
CA LEU A 553 -23.24 9.84 20.51
C LEU A 553 -22.41 9.52 21.76
N TRP A 554 -21.41 8.66 21.61
CA TRP A 554 -20.67 8.15 22.75
C TRP A 554 -19.67 9.19 23.28
N THR A 555 -19.04 9.96 22.39
CA THR A 555 -18.25 11.14 22.76
C THR A 555 -19.10 12.19 23.51
N ALA A 556 -20.38 12.35 23.18
CA ALA A 556 -21.29 13.23 23.93
C ALA A 556 -21.76 12.64 25.28
N LEU A 557 -21.69 11.32 25.48
CA LEU A 557 -22.12 10.65 26.71
C LEU A 557 -20.99 10.49 27.73
N ASP A 558 -19.80 10.07 27.28
CA ASP A 558 -18.58 9.99 28.08
C ASP A 558 -17.36 10.31 27.19
N PRO A 559 -16.97 11.59 27.08
CA PRO A 559 -15.83 12.02 26.26
C PRO A 559 -14.49 11.37 26.63
N ARG A 560 -14.36 10.80 27.85
CA ARG A 560 -13.10 10.21 28.32
C ARG A 560 -13.02 8.71 28.05
N SER A 561 -14.14 8.03 27.85
CA SER A 561 -14.16 6.61 27.47
C SER A 561 -14.21 6.45 25.95
N ALA A 562 -14.83 7.38 25.23
CA ALA A 562 -15.04 7.31 23.78
C ALA A 562 -13.73 7.12 23.00
N GLU A 563 -12.66 7.84 23.38
CA GLU A 563 -11.34 7.81 22.73
C GLU A 563 -10.81 6.40 22.48
N ASN A 564 -10.97 5.47 23.43
CA ASN A 564 -10.45 4.09 23.32
C ASN A 564 -11.53 3.03 23.12
N GLN A 565 -12.82 3.39 23.10
CA GLN A 565 -13.93 2.42 23.04
C GLN A 565 -14.74 2.49 21.75
N ILE A 566 -14.62 3.55 20.95
CA ILE A 566 -15.30 3.65 19.66
C ILE A 566 -14.38 4.23 18.59
N ALA A 567 -14.27 3.52 17.48
CA ALA A 567 -13.58 3.99 16.29
C ALA A 567 -14.24 5.24 15.69
N GLU A 568 -13.44 6.16 15.16
CA GLU A 568 -13.95 7.23 14.31
C GLU A 568 -14.56 6.65 13.02
N PRO A 569 -15.46 7.39 12.34
CA PRO A 569 -15.83 7.06 10.98
C PRO A 569 -14.57 6.90 10.13
N LEU A 570 -14.57 5.90 9.22
CA LEU A 570 -13.43 5.44 8.40
C LEU A 570 -12.49 4.47 9.11
N GLN A 571 -12.33 4.55 10.42
CA GLN A 571 -11.35 3.78 11.20
C GLN A 571 -11.92 2.49 11.85
N SER A 572 -13.12 2.08 11.44
CA SER A 572 -13.84 0.93 12.02
C SER A 572 -13.68 -0.32 11.14
N GLU A 573 -13.16 -1.41 11.68
CA GLU A 573 -13.01 -2.68 10.94
C GLU A 573 -14.33 -3.21 10.36
N HIS A 574 -15.46 -2.81 10.94
CA HIS A 574 -16.79 -3.08 10.39
C HIS A 574 -16.98 -2.56 8.96
N GLN A 575 -16.28 -1.49 8.56
CA GLN A 575 -16.35 -0.94 7.20
C GLN A 575 -15.72 -1.87 6.15
N LEU A 576 -14.92 -2.87 6.54
CA LEU A 576 -14.46 -3.94 5.66
C LEU A 576 -15.52 -5.00 5.39
N GLY A 577 -16.58 -5.08 6.21
CA GLY A 577 -17.55 -6.18 6.19
C GLY A 577 -16.96 -7.53 6.62
N THR A 578 -15.78 -7.54 7.24
CA THR A 578 -15.09 -8.74 7.78
C THR A 578 -15.15 -8.84 9.30
N ALA A 579 -15.39 -7.72 10.00
CA ALA A 579 -15.55 -7.68 11.45
C ALA A 579 -16.99 -8.00 11.90
N VAL A 580 -17.09 -8.69 13.04
CA VAL A 580 -18.32 -9.22 13.61
C VAL A 580 -18.33 -8.96 15.13
N ASP A 581 -19.39 -8.30 15.62
CA ASP A 581 -19.63 -8.19 17.07
C ASP A 581 -20.52 -9.34 17.53
N PHE A 582 -19.96 -10.21 18.36
CA PHE A 582 -20.66 -11.36 18.93
C PHE A 582 -21.43 -10.99 20.20
N THR A 583 -22.54 -11.70 20.42
CA THR A 583 -23.35 -11.64 21.65
C THR A 583 -23.87 -13.05 21.96
N GLY A 584 -24.51 -13.25 23.11
CA GLY A 584 -24.79 -14.60 23.61
C GLY A 584 -26.06 -14.75 24.44
N ALA A 585 -26.55 -15.99 24.53
CA ALA A 585 -27.67 -16.35 25.39
C ALA A 585 -27.44 -15.97 26.86
N SER A 586 -26.20 -16.13 27.35
CA SER A 586 -25.80 -15.81 28.73
C SER A 586 -25.94 -14.33 29.11
N ILE A 587 -25.96 -13.41 28.14
CA ILE A 587 -26.22 -11.96 28.33
C ILE A 587 -27.56 -11.54 27.69
N ASN A 588 -28.48 -12.48 27.48
CA ASN A 588 -29.78 -12.27 26.83
C ASN A 588 -29.71 -11.52 25.48
N TYR A 589 -28.61 -11.71 24.73
CA TYR A 589 -28.35 -11.05 23.44
C TYR A 589 -28.37 -9.51 23.51
N ALA A 590 -28.03 -8.92 24.66
CA ALA A 590 -28.12 -7.48 24.95
C ALA A 590 -27.14 -6.57 24.16
N GLY A 591 -26.52 -7.08 23.09
CA GLY A 591 -25.51 -6.37 22.30
C GLY A 591 -24.08 -6.68 22.75
N VAL A 592 -23.20 -5.70 22.58
CA VAL A 592 -21.79 -5.74 23.04
C VAL A 592 -21.70 -5.49 24.54
N SER A 593 -20.76 -6.15 25.22
CA SER A 593 -20.60 -6.04 26.68
C SER A 593 -19.27 -6.64 27.14
N PRO A 594 -18.52 -5.98 28.05
CA PRO A 594 -17.31 -6.56 28.67
C PRO A 594 -17.57 -7.89 29.37
N ASP A 595 -18.76 -8.08 29.95
CA ASP A 595 -19.15 -9.33 30.61
C ASP A 595 -19.26 -10.52 29.64
N PHE A 596 -19.39 -10.27 28.32
CA PHE A 596 -19.46 -11.31 27.30
C PHE A 596 -18.24 -12.25 27.35
N GLY A 597 -17.04 -11.72 27.58
CA GLY A 597 -15.81 -12.53 27.72
C GLY A 597 -15.83 -13.49 28.91
N LEU A 598 -16.65 -13.23 29.93
CA LEU A 598 -16.79 -14.10 31.10
C LEU A 598 -17.76 -15.27 30.85
N THR A 599 -18.61 -15.17 29.82
CA THR A 599 -19.61 -16.20 29.47
C THR A 599 -18.98 -17.45 28.85
N LYS A 600 -19.79 -18.51 28.69
CA LYS A 600 -19.39 -19.70 27.93
C LYS A 600 -19.24 -19.39 26.42
N GLU A 601 -20.01 -18.44 25.90
CA GLU A 601 -19.94 -17.99 24.51
C GLU A 601 -18.60 -17.31 24.19
N GLY A 602 -18.21 -16.30 24.96
CA GLY A 602 -16.93 -15.59 24.77
C GLY A 602 -15.72 -16.50 24.91
N LYS A 603 -15.68 -17.34 25.98
CA LYS A 603 -14.60 -18.33 26.20
C LYS A 603 -14.50 -19.39 25.11
N TRP A 604 -15.62 -19.75 24.47
CA TRP A 604 -15.60 -20.67 23.34
C TRP A 604 -15.00 -20.01 22.09
N LEU A 605 -15.37 -18.75 21.82
CA LEU A 605 -14.81 -17.97 20.70
C LEU A 605 -13.31 -17.75 20.84
N GLU A 606 -12.84 -17.24 21.97
CA GLU A 606 -11.41 -17.00 22.24
C GLU A 606 -10.53 -18.24 21.96
N LYS A 607 -11.05 -19.43 22.29
CA LYS A 607 -10.38 -20.71 22.08
C LYS A 607 -10.45 -21.23 20.65
N ASN A 608 -11.56 -21.02 19.94
CA ASN A 608 -11.86 -21.73 18.69
C ASN A 608 -11.93 -20.87 17.42
N ALA A 609 -12.16 -19.56 17.51
CA ALA A 609 -12.46 -18.70 16.35
C ALA A 609 -11.37 -18.75 15.26
N ASN A 610 -10.10 -18.81 15.67
CA ASN A 610 -8.93 -18.91 14.81
C ASN A 610 -8.97 -20.13 13.85
N ARG A 611 -9.66 -21.21 14.23
CA ARG A 611 -9.82 -22.44 13.42
C ARG A 611 -10.70 -22.22 12.20
N TYR A 612 -11.48 -21.15 12.19
CA TYR A 612 -12.41 -20.75 11.12
C TYR A 612 -11.98 -19.42 10.46
N GLY A 613 -10.75 -18.97 10.71
CA GLY A 613 -10.20 -17.74 10.11
C GLY A 613 -10.59 -16.44 10.80
N PHE A 614 -11.14 -16.49 12.02
CA PHE A 614 -11.47 -15.31 12.82
C PHE A 614 -10.43 -15.06 13.93
N LEU A 615 -9.99 -13.81 14.06
CA LEU A 615 -9.11 -13.32 15.12
C LEU A 615 -9.88 -12.32 15.99
N MET A 616 -9.58 -12.26 17.30
CA MET A 616 -10.04 -11.16 18.16
C MET A 616 -9.14 -9.95 17.89
N SER A 617 -9.68 -8.86 17.35
CA SER A 617 -8.87 -7.71 16.93
C SER A 617 -8.28 -6.95 18.12
N TYR A 618 -9.02 -6.88 19.24
CA TYR A 618 -8.65 -6.09 20.42
C TYR A 618 -8.42 -6.96 21.67
N PRO A 619 -7.35 -7.79 21.71
CA PRO A 619 -7.06 -8.69 22.82
C PRO A 619 -6.46 -7.95 24.02
N LYS A 620 -6.57 -8.56 25.21
CA LYS A 620 -6.16 -7.94 26.47
C LYS A 620 -4.66 -7.65 26.52
N GLY A 621 -4.29 -6.40 26.80
CA GLY A 621 -2.91 -5.95 26.92
C GLY A 621 -2.24 -5.55 25.60
N LYS A 622 -3.02 -5.39 24.51
CA LYS A 622 -2.54 -4.90 23.21
C LYS A 622 -3.06 -3.50 22.82
N ILE A 623 -3.58 -2.73 23.78
CA ILE A 623 -4.11 -1.38 23.53
C ILE A 623 -3.08 -0.43 22.91
N GLU A 624 -1.79 -0.58 23.23
CA GLU A 624 -0.68 0.19 22.64
C GLU A 624 -0.47 -0.11 21.14
N VAL A 625 -0.97 -1.25 20.66
CA VAL A 625 -0.88 -1.71 19.26
C VAL A 625 -2.16 -1.41 18.50
N THR A 626 -3.31 -1.73 19.10
CA THR A 626 -4.63 -1.64 18.44
C THR A 626 -5.26 -0.27 18.58
N GLY A 627 -4.85 0.52 19.58
CA GLY A 627 -5.48 1.78 19.98
C GLY A 627 -6.79 1.64 20.75
N TYR A 628 -7.35 0.44 20.89
CA TYR A 628 -8.67 0.22 21.51
C TYR A 628 -8.61 -0.63 22.79
N ASP A 629 -9.56 -0.37 23.69
CA ASP A 629 -9.81 -1.17 24.88
C ASP A 629 -10.10 -2.64 24.52
N HIS A 630 -9.94 -3.54 25.49
CA HIS A 630 -10.17 -4.97 25.26
C HIS A 630 -11.65 -5.29 24.99
N GLU A 631 -11.95 -5.68 23.75
CA GLU A 631 -13.30 -6.02 23.28
C GLU A 631 -13.48 -7.55 23.09
N PRO A 632 -13.90 -8.30 24.12
CA PRO A 632 -14.06 -9.76 24.02
C PRO A 632 -15.19 -10.22 23.08
N TRP A 633 -15.93 -9.29 22.48
CA TRP A 633 -17.00 -9.52 21.50
C TRP A 633 -16.54 -9.33 20.05
N HIS A 634 -15.46 -8.58 19.79
CA HIS A 634 -15.11 -8.09 18.45
C HIS A 634 -14.10 -9.01 17.77
N PHE A 635 -14.48 -9.54 16.60
CA PHE A 635 -13.64 -10.48 15.84
C PHE A 635 -13.65 -10.16 14.34
N ARG A 636 -12.47 -10.09 13.74
CA ARG A 636 -12.26 -9.92 12.30
C ARG A 636 -11.92 -11.23 11.60
N PHE A 637 -12.51 -11.45 10.43
CA PHE A 637 -12.06 -12.50 9.53
C PHE A 637 -10.77 -12.08 8.80
N VAL A 638 -9.71 -12.86 9.00
CA VAL A 638 -8.37 -12.68 8.39
C VAL A 638 -7.90 -13.95 7.65
N GLY A 639 -8.79 -14.91 7.46
CA GLY A 639 -8.49 -16.16 6.75
C GLY A 639 -7.50 -17.06 7.50
N PRO A 640 -6.75 -17.93 6.78
CA PRO A 640 -5.86 -18.93 7.38
C PRO A 640 -4.83 -18.38 8.39
N ALA A 641 -4.37 -17.13 8.20
CA ALA A 641 -3.42 -16.45 9.07
C ALA A 641 -3.91 -16.35 10.53
N ALA A 642 -5.23 -16.34 10.77
CA ALA A 642 -5.80 -16.21 12.12
C ALA A 642 -5.24 -17.22 13.14
N LYS A 643 -4.88 -18.43 12.68
CA LYS A 643 -4.29 -19.47 13.53
C LYS A 643 -2.84 -19.17 13.89
N GLU A 644 -2.06 -18.68 12.94
CA GLU A 644 -0.66 -18.31 13.12
C GLU A 644 -0.54 -17.09 14.04
N ILE A 645 -1.26 -16.02 13.73
CA ILE A 645 -1.33 -14.79 14.53
C ILE A 645 -1.71 -15.12 15.98
N ARG A 646 -2.72 -15.98 16.17
CA ARG A 646 -3.17 -16.42 17.50
C ARG A 646 -2.14 -17.29 18.24
N LEU A 647 -1.28 -18.03 17.55
CA LEU A 647 -0.18 -18.82 18.13
C LEU A 647 1.01 -17.93 18.50
N ALA A 648 1.31 -16.92 17.67
CA ALA A 648 2.32 -15.90 17.93
C ALA A 648 1.91 -14.91 19.05
N ASN A 649 0.64 -14.90 19.45
CA ASN A 649 0.05 -13.92 20.36
C ASN A 649 0.20 -12.47 19.84
N ALA A 650 0.10 -12.34 18.52
CA ALA A 650 0.12 -11.07 17.79
C ALA A 650 -1.31 -10.57 17.50
N THR A 651 -1.43 -9.29 17.14
CA THR A 651 -2.64 -8.71 16.54
C THR A 651 -2.58 -8.81 15.01
N TYR A 652 -3.59 -8.35 14.29
CA TYR A 652 -3.54 -8.34 12.83
C TYR A 652 -2.67 -7.21 12.28
N GLU A 653 -2.57 -6.11 13.02
CA GLU A 653 -1.73 -4.95 12.71
C GLU A 653 -0.24 -5.33 12.79
N GLU A 654 0.16 -6.06 13.85
CA GLU A 654 1.51 -6.63 13.98
C GLU A 654 1.86 -7.63 12.86
N TYR A 655 0.85 -8.26 12.26
CA TYR A 655 1.01 -9.18 11.13
C TYR A 655 1.04 -8.45 9.77
N LEU A 656 0.25 -7.39 9.59
CA LEU A 656 0.23 -6.62 8.35
C LEU A 656 1.43 -5.66 8.24
N ALA A 657 1.92 -5.14 9.36
CA ALA A 657 3.10 -4.29 9.43
C ALA A 657 4.40 -5.00 9.00
N SER A 658 4.36 -6.28 8.61
CA SER A 658 5.53 -6.99 8.10
C SER A 658 5.75 -6.94 6.57
N GLU A 659 4.78 -6.72 5.66
CA GLU A 659 5.02 -6.78 4.18
C GLU A 659 4.09 -5.95 3.20
N LYS A 660 4.70 -5.04 2.39
CA LYS A 660 4.47 -4.52 0.97
C LYS A 660 3.16 -3.91 0.36
N GLU A 661 3.36 -2.94 -0.58
CA GLU A 661 2.37 -2.05 -1.29
C GLU A 661 1.75 -2.59 -2.63
N TRP A 662 0.68 -1.93 -3.17
CA TRP A 662 -0.18 -2.44 -4.27
C TRP A 662 -0.75 -1.34 -5.22
N PRO A 663 -1.00 -1.63 -6.54
CA PRO A 663 -1.47 -0.65 -7.54
C PRO A 663 -2.98 -0.30 -7.48
N GLU A 664 -3.36 0.81 -8.14
CA GLU A 664 -4.67 1.49 -8.02
C GLU A 664 -5.36 1.81 -9.37
N LEU A 665 -6.70 1.76 -9.41
CA LEU A 665 -7.48 2.06 -10.62
C LEU A 665 -7.64 3.57 -10.83
N LYS A 666 -7.38 4.07 -12.04
CA LYS A 666 -7.58 5.48 -12.41
C LYS A 666 -9.07 5.86 -12.39
N SER A 667 -9.36 7.00 -11.79
CA SER A 667 -10.71 7.57 -11.78
C SER A 667 -11.25 7.77 -13.20
N GLY A 668 -12.51 7.38 -13.43
CA GLY A 668 -13.17 7.46 -14.74
C GLY A 668 -12.75 6.40 -15.76
N ALA A 669 -11.91 5.42 -15.40
CA ALA A 669 -11.57 4.30 -16.27
C ALA A 669 -12.82 3.51 -16.70
N LYS A 670 -13.10 3.51 -18.00
CA LYS A 670 -14.21 2.73 -18.57
C LYS A 670 -13.81 1.26 -18.61
N GLY A 671 -14.67 0.35 -18.16
CA GLY A 671 -14.38 -1.09 -18.21
C GLY A 671 -14.06 -1.61 -19.62
N VAL A 672 -13.17 -2.60 -19.69
CA VAL A 672 -12.75 -3.22 -20.96
C VAL A 672 -13.89 -4.00 -21.60
N VAL A 673 -14.04 -3.87 -22.93
CA VAL A 673 -15.04 -4.62 -23.71
C VAL A 673 -14.30 -5.52 -24.71
N ILE A 674 -14.33 -6.83 -24.44
CA ILE A 674 -13.70 -7.87 -25.26
C ILE A 674 -14.68 -9.02 -25.56
N SER A 675 -14.39 -9.81 -26.60
CA SER A 675 -15.28 -10.86 -27.10
C SER A 675 -15.27 -12.17 -26.29
N ALA A 676 -14.33 -12.31 -25.35
CA ALA A 676 -14.17 -13.47 -24.47
C ALA A 676 -15.38 -13.75 -23.57
N ASP A 677 -15.66 -15.04 -23.34
CA ASP A 677 -16.77 -15.50 -22.51
C ASP A 677 -16.43 -15.37 -21.00
N SER A 678 -15.15 -15.54 -20.64
CA SER A 678 -14.57 -15.24 -19.33
C SER A 678 -13.17 -14.62 -19.47
N PHE A 679 -12.79 -13.72 -18.55
CA PHE A 679 -11.44 -13.18 -18.48
C PHE A 679 -11.09 -12.65 -17.08
N SER A 680 -9.78 -12.51 -16.81
CA SER A 680 -9.24 -11.72 -15.71
C SER A 680 -7.99 -10.96 -16.15
N ALA A 681 -7.76 -9.80 -15.54
CA ALA A 681 -6.42 -9.24 -15.38
C ALA A 681 -6.17 -9.01 -13.89
N SER A 682 -4.98 -9.37 -13.43
CA SER A 682 -4.56 -9.30 -12.04
C SER A 682 -3.15 -8.76 -11.94
N TYR A 683 -2.88 -7.93 -10.94
CA TYR A 683 -1.51 -7.62 -10.53
C TYR A 683 -0.97 -8.74 -9.65
N PHE A 684 0.34 -8.96 -9.71
CA PHE A 684 1.04 -9.90 -8.86
C PHE A 684 2.44 -9.40 -8.51
N ASP A 685 2.65 -9.11 -7.23
CA ASP A 685 3.97 -9.08 -6.61
C ASP A 685 4.32 -10.52 -6.16
N PRO A 686 5.50 -11.08 -6.51
CA PRO A 686 5.95 -12.39 -6.04
C PRO A 686 6.04 -12.58 -4.52
N GLN A 687 5.98 -11.50 -3.72
CA GLN A 687 5.93 -11.55 -2.26
C GLN A 687 4.50 -11.75 -1.74
N GLY A 688 3.46 -11.45 -2.53
CA GLY A 688 2.06 -11.49 -2.11
C GLY A 688 1.21 -12.52 -2.86
N ALA A 689 -0.10 -12.28 -2.88
CA ALA A 689 -1.07 -13.04 -3.68
C ALA A 689 -1.59 -12.19 -4.86
N PRO A 690 -2.04 -12.79 -5.98
CA PRO A 690 -2.56 -12.02 -7.11
C PRO A 690 -3.77 -11.15 -6.74
N ARG A 691 -3.66 -9.83 -6.98
CA ARG A 691 -4.73 -8.85 -6.78
C ARG A 691 -5.51 -8.66 -8.07
N LEU A 692 -6.80 -9.02 -8.06
CA LEU A 692 -7.67 -8.91 -9.23
C LEU A 692 -7.96 -7.43 -9.57
N LEU A 693 -7.84 -7.08 -10.85
CA LEU A 693 -7.99 -5.72 -11.37
C LEU A 693 -9.24 -5.55 -12.24
N VAL A 694 -9.52 -6.56 -13.08
CA VAL A 694 -10.78 -6.65 -13.80
C VAL A 694 -11.11 -8.11 -14.07
N THR A 695 -12.39 -8.40 -14.19
CA THR A 695 -12.84 -9.71 -14.60
C THR A 695 -14.20 -9.67 -15.28
N LYS A 696 -14.46 -10.71 -16.06
CA LYS A 696 -15.79 -11.17 -16.43
C LYS A 696 -15.85 -12.65 -16.11
N ASN A 697 -16.80 -13.05 -15.26
CA ASN A 697 -17.04 -14.45 -14.89
C ASN A 697 -15.75 -15.19 -14.41
N PRO A 698 -15.05 -14.72 -13.35
CA PRO A 698 -13.73 -15.24 -12.96
C PRO A 698 -13.73 -16.73 -12.65
N GLU A 699 -14.84 -17.23 -12.09
CA GLU A 699 -15.06 -18.62 -11.67
C GLU A 699 -15.77 -19.48 -12.73
N ALA A 700 -15.94 -18.99 -13.96
CA ALA A 700 -16.57 -19.80 -15.01
C ALA A 700 -15.61 -20.90 -15.46
N ARG A 701 -16.00 -22.16 -15.20
CA ARG A 701 -15.33 -23.35 -15.72
C ARG A 701 -15.48 -23.41 -17.24
N LEU A 702 -14.41 -23.11 -17.96
CA LEU A 702 -14.35 -23.19 -19.40
C LEU A 702 -13.24 -24.16 -19.84
N PRO A 703 -13.38 -24.82 -21.00
CA PRO A 703 -12.26 -25.47 -21.66
C PRO A 703 -11.09 -24.49 -21.84
N ILE A 704 -9.86 -24.94 -21.58
CA ILE A 704 -8.64 -24.08 -21.63
C ILE A 704 -7.64 -24.44 -22.73
N ALA A 705 -8.00 -25.43 -23.55
CA ALA A 705 -7.20 -25.93 -24.65
C ALA A 705 -5.70 -26.08 -24.28
N SER A 706 -4.79 -25.66 -25.16
CA SER A 706 -3.33 -25.79 -24.98
C SER A 706 -2.70 -24.93 -23.88
N ILE A 707 -3.44 -24.12 -23.11
CA ILE A 707 -2.92 -23.50 -21.87
C ILE A 707 -2.47 -24.58 -20.88
N THR A 708 -3.15 -25.75 -20.91
CA THR A 708 -2.75 -27.02 -20.27
C THR A 708 -1.25 -27.27 -20.28
N LYS A 709 -0.55 -26.97 -21.38
CA LYS A 709 0.85 -27.33 -21.58
C LYS A 709 1.81 -26.63 -20.60
N LEU A 710 1.38 -25.56 -19.92
CA LEU A 710 2.11 -24.95 -18.81
C LEU A 710 2.22 -25.91 -17.61
N MET A 711 1.12 -26.56 -17.22
CA MET A 711 1.13 -27.60 -16.19
C MET A 711 1.93 -28.83 -16.65
N THR A 712 1.79 -29.23 -17.91
CA THR A 712 2.58 -30.34 -18.49
C THR A 712 4.09 -30.07 -18.42
N ALA A 713 4.54 -28.84 -18.70
CA ALA A 713 5.94 -28.46 -18.58
C ALA A 713 6.43 -28.49 -17.12
N LEU A 714 5.62 -28.03 -16.17
CA LEU A 714 5.92 -28.08 -14.73
C LEU A 714 6.10 -29.52 -14.26
N ILE A 715 5.11 -30.38 -14.47
CA ILE A 715 5.15 -31.79 -14.04
C ILE A 715 6.27 -32.58 -14.75
N ALA A 716 6.60 -32.24 -15.99
CA ALA A 716 7.75 -32.82 -16.69
C ALA A 716 9.08 -32.50 -15.99
N ARG A 717 9.30 -31.24 -15.58
CA ARG A 717 10.51 -30.87 -14.82
C ARG A 717 10.58 -31.49 -13.43
N GLU A 718 9.44 -31.70 -12.78
CA GLU A 718 9.37 -32.39 -11.48
C GLU A 718 9.52 -33.92 -11.60
N THR A 719 9.40 -34.49 -12.81
CA THR A 719 9.38 -35.95 -13.04
C THR A 719 10.66 -36.49 -13.68
N TYR A 720 11.34 -35.71 -14.52
CA TYR A 720 12.49 -36.16 -15.32
C TYR A 720 13.78 -35.42 -14.96
N ASP A 721 14.92 -36.07 -15.16
CA ASP A 721 16.22 -35.39 -15.04
C ASP A 721 16.37 -34.32 -16.14
N VAL A 722 16.98 -33.19 -15.82
CA VAL A 722 17.17 -32.06 -16.75
C VAL A 722 17.92 -32.45 -18.03
N ASN A 723 18.80 -33.45 -17.97
CA ASN A 723 19.57 -33.99 -19.09
C ASN A 723 18.96 -35.28 -19.68
N GLN A 724 17.78 -35.71 -19.23
CA GLN A 724 17.17 -36.95 -19.68
C GLN A 724 16.83 -36.91 -21.17
N ILE A 725 17.25 -37.96 -21.89
CA ILE A 725 16.83 -38.23 -23.26
C ILE A 725 15.55 -39.06 -23.20
N ILE A 726 14.53 -38.62 -23.94
CA ILE A 726 13.21 -39.24 -24.02
C ILE A 726 12.96 -39.64 -25.48
N SER A 727 12.60 -40.90 -25.71
CA SER A 727 12.28 -41.45 -27.02
C SER A 727 10.77 -41.43 -27.28
N VAL A 728 10.40 -41.01 -28.50
CA VAL A 728 9.02 -40.97 -29.00
C VAL A 728 8.58 -42.40 -29.37
N ARG A 729 7.49 -42.89 -28.78
CA ARG A 729 6.91 -44.21 -29.10
C ARG A 729 5.69 -44.05 -30.00
N ASP A 730 5.33 -45.11 -30.73
CA ASP A 730 4.12 -45.13 -31.58
C ASP A 730 2.84 -44.78 -30.79
N GLU A 731 2.74 -45.23 -29.54
CA GLU A 731 1.61 -44.95 -28.64
C GLU A 731 1.47 -43.47 -28.25
N ASP A 732 2.58 -42.72 -28.15
CA ASP A 732 2.57 -41.29 -27.81
C ASP A 732 1.97 -40.43 -28.94
N LEU A 733 1.90 -40.97 -30.16
CA LEU A 733 1.39 -40.28 -31.35
C LEU A 733 -0.08 -40.59 -31.67
N ALA A 734 -0.68 -41.60 -31.04
CA ALA A 734 -1.95 -42.21 -31.45
C ALA A 734 -3.23 -41.38 -31.18
N GLY A 735 -3.14 -40.22 -30.51
CA GLY A 735 -4.29 -39.37 -30.16
C GLY A 735 -4.69 -38.33 -31.22
N LYS A 736 -5.85 -37.70 -31.05
CA LYS A 736 -6.39 -36.64 -31.94
C LYS A 736 -5.73 -35.27 -31.71
N GLY A 737 -5.90 -34.35 -32.68
CA GLY A 737 -5.48 -32.94 -32.60
C GLY A 737 -4.18 -32.62 -33.36
N GLY A 738 -4.31 -32.12 -34.59
CA GLY A 738 -3.21 -32.06 -35.58
C GLY A 738 -2.23 -30.89 -35.48
N SER A 739 -1.40 -30.84 -34.43
CA SER A 739 -0.17 -30.01 -34.40
C SER A 739 1.12 -30.84 -34.32
N GLY A 740 1.02 -32.15 -34.51
CA GLY A 740 2.13 -33.09 -34.40
C GLY A 740 3.14 -33.02 -35.55
N LYS A 741 4.41 -33.25 -35.23
CA LYS A 741 5.56 -33.29 -36.14
C LYS A 741 6.55 -34.41 -35.82
N LEU A 742 6.36 -35.12 -34.71
CA LEU A 742 7.30 -36.12 -34.23
C LEU A 742 7.05 -37.48 -34.90
N LYS A 743 8.09 -38.29 -35.01
CA LYS A 743 8.01 -39.65 -35.56
C LYS A 743 8.44 -40.69 -34.52
N PRO A 744 7.94 -41.93 -34.60
CA PRO A 744 8.39 -43.02 -33.75
C PRO A 744 9.90 -43.21 -33.82
N ASN A 745 10.52 -43.50 -32.68
CA ASN A 745 11.96 -43.69 -32.47
C ASN A 745 12.83 -42.42 -32.57
N GLU A 746 12.28 -41.25 -32.89
CA GLU A 746 12.99 -39.99 -32.64
C GLU A 746 13.24 -39.83 -31.13
N SER A 747 14.35 -39.21 -30.75
CA SER A 747 14.72 -39.02 -29.35
C SER A 747 15.20 -37.60 -29.13
N PHE A 748 14.82 -37.00 -28.00
CA PHE A 748 15.07 -35.59 -27.67
C PHE A 748 15.47 -35.45 -26.21
N TYR A 749 16.32 -34.48 -25.90
CA TYR A 749 16.49 -34.04 -24.50
C TYR A 749 15.18 -33.44 -23.99
N LEU A 750 14.87 -33.66 -22.70
CA LEU A 750 13.69 -33.14 -21.99
C LEU A 750 13.37 -31.69 -22.38
N MET A 751 14.38 -30.82 -22.34
CA MET A 751 14.21 -29.39 -22.60
C MET A 751 13.76 -29.09 -24.04
N HIS A 752 14.14 -29.90 -25.05
CA HIS A 752 13.65 -29.72 -26.42
C HIS A 752 12.17 -30.13 -26.58
N LEU A 753 11.71 -31.15 -25.85
CA LEU A 753 10.28 -31.50 -25.79
C LEU A 753 9.46 -30.41 -25.09
N ILE A 754 9.97 -29.84 -24.00
CA ILE A 754 9.34 -28.69 -23.33
C ILE A 754 9.28 -27.46 -24.27
N ASN A 755 10.37 -27.14 -24.97
CA ASN A 755 10.39 -26.03 -25.94
C ASN A 755 9.39 -26.25 -27.10
N MET A 756 9.29 -27.45 -27.68
CA MET A 756 8.28 -27.76 -28.71
C MET A 756 6.84 -27.65 -28.17
N SER A 757 6.59 -28.19 -26.98
CA SER A 757 5.29 -28.14 -26.31
C SER A 757 4.83 -26.71 -26.05
N LEU A 758 5.73 -25.83 -25.62
CA LEU A 758 5.41 -24.46 -25.21
C LEU A 758 5.38 -23.45 -26.36
N VAL A 759 6.40 -23.44 -27.24
CA VAL A 759 6.57 -22.41 -28.29
C VAL A 759 5.58 -22.64 -29.44
N GLU A 760 5.70 -23.77 -30.15
CA GLU A 760 4.84 -24.09 -31.30
C GLU A 760 3.56 -24.84 -30.91
N SER A 761 3.30 -25.03 -29.61
CA SER A 761 2.10 -25.71 -29.10
C SER A 761 1.96 -27.18 -29.54
N ASN A 762 3.09 -27.89 -29.69
CA ASN A 762 3.15 -29.24 -30.23
C ASN A 762 2.42 -30.26 -29.34
N ASN A 763 1.43 -30.98 -29.90
CA ASN A 763 0.65 -31.98 -29.18
C ASN A 763 1.42 -33.29 -28.94
N ASP A 764 2.29 -33.69 -29.86
CA ASP A 764 3.10 -34.91 -29.69
C ASP A 764 4.07 -34.75 -28.53
N ALA A 765 4.79 -33.63 -28.48
CA ALA A 765 5.73 -33.36 -27.41
C ALA A 765 5.06 -33.40 -26.02
N ALA A 766 3.85 -32.83 -25.89
CA ALA A 766 3.08 -32.91 -24.65
C ALA A 766 2.63 -34.34 -24.29
N ARG A 767 2.32 -35.19 -25.27
CA ARG A 767 1.97 -36.61 -25.06
C ARG A 767 3.18 -37.46 -24.71
N VAL A 768 4.30 -37.28 -25.40
CA VAL A 768 5.59 -37.93 -25.12
C VAL A 768 6.05 -37.61 -23.69
N LEU A 769 5.97 -36.33 -23.27
CA LEU A 769 6.27 -35.91 -21.90
C LEU A 769 5.37 -36.60 -20.86
N ALA A 770 4.08 -36.83 -21.15
CA ALA A 770 3.17 -37.50 -20.23
C ALA A 770 3.36 -39.03 -20.20
N GLY A 771 3.51 -39.64 -21.37
CA GLY A 771 3.54 -41.09 -21.54
C GLY A 771 4.82 -41.75 -21.06
N HIS A 772 5.96 -41.06 -21.08
CA HIS A 772 7.27 -41.64 -20.75
C HIS A 772 7.56 -41.73 -19.23
N SER A 773 6.55 -41.46 -18.38
CA SER A 773 6.63 -41.23 -16.94
C SER A 773 6.81 -42.48 -16.06
N ALA A 774 7.16 -43.62 -16.69
CA ALA A 774 7.64 -44.84 -16.06
C ALA A 774 6.80 -45.39 -14.88
N GLY A 775 5.47 -45.32 -14.97
CA GLY A 775 4.55 -46.00 -14.04
C GLY A 775 4.03 -45.16 -12.88
N HIS A 776 4.31 -43.85 -12.86
CA HIS A 776 3.51 -42.89 -12.08
C HIS A 776 2.58 -42.17 -13.05
N ASP A 777 1.27 -42.23 -12.83
CA ASP A 777 0.31 -41.56 -13.71
C ASP A 777 0.59 -40.04 -13.74
N PHE A 778 1.04 -39.57 -14.91
CA PHE A 778 1.39 -38.17 -15.12
C PHE A 778 0.16 -37.27 -15.01
N LEU A 779 -1.02 -37.78 -15.36
CA LEU A 779 -2.29 -37.08 -15.21
C LEU A 779 -2.73 -37.01 -13.74
N ASP A 780 -2.48 -38.05 -12.95
CA ASP A 780 -2.63 -37.98 -11.50
C ASP A 780 -1.68 -36.93 -10.90
N LYS A 781 -0.43 -36.83 -11.37
CA LYS A 781 0.49 -35.76 -10.94
C LYS A 781 -0.02 -34.36 -11.32
N MET A 782 -0.57 -34.17 -12.52
CA MET A 782 -1.19 -32.91 -12.94
C MET A 782 -2.40 -32.55 -12.06
N ASN A 783 -3.27 -33.52 -11.75
CA ASN A 783 -4.45 -33.29 -10.90
C ASN A 783 -4.12 -33.22 -9.39
N ALA A 784 -3.05 -33.85 -8.92
CA ALA A 784 -2.51 -33.63 -7.58
C ALA A 784 -1.94 -32.20 -7.45
N ALA A 785 -1.32 -31.69 -8.52
CA ALA A 785 -0.83 -30.32 -8.56
C ALA A 785 -1.95 -29.27 -8.50
N VAL A 786 -3.15 -29.54 -9.04
CA VAL A 786 -4.36 -28.70 -8.84
C VAL A 786 -4.59 -28.41 -7.36
N SER A 787 -4.64 -29.45 -6.52
CA SER A 787 -4.81 -29.27 -5.06
C SER A 787 -3.59 -28.65 -4.38
N ARG A 788 -2.37 -29.00 -4.80
CA ARG A 788 -1.12 -28.43 -4.25
C ARG A 788 -1.00 -26.92 -4.48
N LEU A 789 -1.46 -26.44 -5.64
CA LEU A 789 -1.44 -25.03 -6.05
C LEU A 789 -2.74 -24.28 -5.70
N GLY A 790 -3.63 -24.88 -4.91
CA GLY A 790 -4.86 -24.25 -4.43
C GLY A 790 -5.91 -23.96 -5.51
N LEU A 791 -5.82 -24.61 -6.67
CA LEU A 791 -6.75 -24.43 -7.80
C LEU A 791 -8.05 -25.16 -7.50
N LYS A 792 -9.18 -24.44 -7.47
CA LYS A 792 -10.46 -24.94 -6.91
C LYS A 792 -11.36 -25.61 -7.95
N ASP A 793 -11.28 -25.13 -9.18
CA ASP A 793 -12.24 -25.34 -10.25
C ASP A 793 -11.52 -25.70 -11.56
N THR A 794 -10.37 -26.38 -11.43
CA THR A 794 -9.52 -26.89 -12.50
C THR A 794 -9.50 -28.42 -12.54
N HIS A 795 -9.49 -29.00 -13.74
CA HIS A 795 -9.25 -30.42 -13.94
C HIS A 795 -8.57 -30.72 -15.28
N PHE A 796 -7.60 -31.63 -15.27
CA PHE A 796 -6.91 -32.11 -16.45
C PHE A 796 -7.36 -33.53 -16.80
N PHE A 797 -7.93 -33.69 -18.00
CA PHE A 797 -8.28 -34.97 -18.61
C PHE A 797 -7.15 -35.51 -19.52
N ASN A 798 -6.29 -34.64 -20.05
CA ASN A 798 -5.08 -35.04 -20.78
C ASN A 798 -3.97 -33.97 -20.72
N ALA A 799 -2.75 -34.31 -21.12
CA ALA A 799 -1.58 -33.41 -21.04
C ALA A 799 -1.43 -32.41 -22.21
N SER A 800 -2.23 -32.51 -23.27
CA SER A 800 -2.14 -31.62 -24.43
C SER A 800 -3.18 -30.50 -24.44
N GLY A 801 -4.33 -30.71 -23.77
CA GLY A 801 -5.48 -29.83 -23.82
C GLY A 801 -6.33 -29.99 -25.08
N VAL A 802 -6.30 -31.16 -25.73
CA VAL A 802 -7.20 -31.45 -26.86
C VAL A 802 -8.57 -31.88 -26.32
N ASP A 803 -9.65 -31.44 -26.97
CA ASP A 803 -11.02 -31.86 -26.62
C ASP A 803 -11.21 -33.38 -26.79
N GLY A 804 -11.92 -33.99 -25.84
CA GLY A 804 -12.41 -35.36 -25.96
C GLY A 804 -13.66 -35.47 -26.84
N ALA A 805 -14.44 -36.54 -26.69
CA ALA A 805 -15.70 -36.72 -27.42
C ALA A 805 -16.87 -35.93 -26.81
N SER A 806 -16.71 -35.38 -25.60
CA SER A 806 -17.72 -34.60 -24.89
C SER A 806 -17.08 -33.54 -23.98
N GLN A 807 -17.88 -32.59 -23.50
CA GLN A 807 -17.40 -31.52 -22.61
C GLN A 807 -16.87 -32.03 -21.25
N SER A 808 -17.24 -33.25 -20.82
CA SER A 808 -16.68 -33.90 -19.63
C SER A 808 -15.33 -34.60 -19.87
N GLU A 809 -14.91 -34.73 -21.13
CA GLU A 809 -13.61 -35.29 -21.53
C GLU A 809 -12.64 -34.20 -22.01
N THR A 810 -12.78 -32.99 -21.44
CA THR A 810 -12.00 -31.81 -21.83
C THR A 810 -11.41 -31.15 -20.59
N ASN A 811 -10.16 -30.70 -20.69
CA ASN A 811 -9.49 -29.94 -19.64
C ASN A 811 -10.19 -28.61 -19.42
N TYR A 812 -10.55 -28.30 -18.18
CA TYR A 812 -11.17 -27.03 -17.82
C TYR A 812 -10.44 -26.36 -16.65
N SER A 813 -10.60 -25.04 -16.57
CA SER A 813 -10.17 -24.21 -15.45
C SER A 813 -11.03 -22.95 -15.42
N THR A 814 -10.69 -22.03 -14.51
CA THR A 814 -11.29 -20.71 -14.37
C THR A 814 -10.23 -19.63 -14.58
N ALA A 815 -10.64 -18.39 -14.78
CA ALA A 815 -9.69 -17.29 -14.91
C ALA A 815 -8.95 -17.02 -13.58
N ALA A 816 -9.62 -17.24 -12.45
CA ALA A 816 -9.03 -17.18 -11.12
C ALA A 816 -7.94 -18.26 -10.92
N ASP A 817 -8.24 -19.52 -11.22
CA ASP A 817 -7.26 -20.61 -11.08
C ASP A 817 -6.06 -20.45 -12.03
N LEU A 818 -6.29 -20.06 -13.28
CA LEU A 818 -5.19 -19.78 -14.22
C LEU A 818 -4.32 -18.61 -13.75
N THR A 819 -4.90 -17.60 -13.09
CA THR A 819 -4.14 -16.50 -12.47
C THR A 819 -3.19 -17.05 -11.39
N ASN A 820 -3.70 -17.89 -10.48
CA ASN A 820 -2.90 -18.49 -9.41
C ASN A 820 -1.81 -19.42 -9.95
N MET A 821 -2.12 -20.23 -10.97
CA MET A 821 -1.12 -21.09 -11.63
C MET A 821 0.03 -20.28 -12.24
N LEU A 822 -0.26 -19.15 -12.88
CA LEU A 822 0.76 -18.26 -13.47
C LEU A 822 1.59 -17.56 -12.40
N ALA A 823 0.98 -17.15 -11.28
CA ALA A 823 1.65 -16.59 -10.12
C ALA A 823 2.67 -17.58 -9.51
N HIS A 824 2.26 -18.83 -9.29
CA HIS A 824 3.17 -19.90 -8.85
C HIS A 824 4.32 -20.16 -9.82
N LEU A 825 4.06 -20.08 -11.14
CA LEU A 825 5.12 -20.20 -12.14
C LEU A 825 6.10 -19.01 -12.07
N LEU A 826 5.64 -17.78 -11.82
CA LEU A 826 6.52 -16.62 -11.68
C LEU A 826 7.44 -16.70 -10.47
N VAL A 827 6.95 -17.18 -9.32
CA VAL A 827 7.77 -17.30 -8.09
C VAL A 827 8.80 -18.42 -8.19
N SER A 828 8.43 -19.59 -8.74
CA SER A 828 9.23 -20.82 -8.58
C SER A 828 9.73 -21.45 -9.87
N ASN A 829 9.23 -21.03 -11.04
CA ASN A 829 9.49 -21.67 -12.34
C ASN A 829 9.48 -20.65 -13.51
N GLU A 830 10.00 -19.44 -13.29
CA GLU A 830 9.90 -18.33 -14.24
C GLU A 830 10.52 -18.66 -15.61
N ASP A 831 11.49 -19.58 -15.64
CA ASP A 831 12.12 -20.09 -16.85
C ASP A 831 11.17 -20.87 -17.77
N ILE A 832 10.10 -21.50 -17.24
CA ILE A 832 9.01 -22.07 -18.04
C ILE A 832 8.28 -20.97 -18.82
N LEU A 833 8.03 -19.82 -18.17
CA LEU A 833 7.38 -18.67 -18.81
C LEU A 833 8.34 -18.01 -19.82
N LYS A 834 9.61 -17.83 -19.48
CA LYS A 834 10.64 -17.27 -20.40
C LYS A 834 10.85 -18.12 -21.67
N ILE A 835 10.59 -19.43 -21.65
CA ILE A 835 10.54 -20.25 -22.87
C ILE A 835 9.42 -19.77 -23.81
N THR A 836 8.24 -19.48 -23.27
CA THR A 836 7.06 -19.05 -24.06
C THR A 836 7.16 -17.64 -24.64
N ALA A 837 8.06 -16.79 -24.14
CA ALA A 837 8.33 -15.46 -24.69
C ALA A 837 9.24 -15.48 -25.95
N ARG A 838 9.86 -16.63 -26.28
CA ARG A 838 10.77 -16.75 -27.44
C ARG A 838 9.98 -16.74 -28.74
N LYS A 839 10.29 -15.83 -29.66
CA LYS A 839 9.69 -15.75 -31.01
C LYS A 839 9.84 -17.05 -31.81
N GLU A 840 11.01 -17.66 -31.72
CA GLU A 840 11.31 -18.98 -32.28
C GLU A 840 12.40 -19.67 -31.45
N THR A 841 12.58 -20.98 -31.65
CA THR A 841 13.68 -21.74 -31.06
C THR A 841 14.08 -22.93 -31.94
N LYS A 842 15.37 -23.27 -31.95
CA LYS A 842 15.90 -24.41 -32.70
C LYS A 842 15.76 -25.68 -31.89
N ILE A 843 15.15 -26.69 -32.49
CA ILE A 843 14.92 -28.00 -31.90
C ILE A 843 15.94 -28.99 -32.46
N TYR A 844 16.69 -29.64 -31.58
CA TYR A 844 17.67 -30.67 -31.93
C TYR A 844 17.22 -32.03 -31.40
N SER A 845 17.39 -33.07 -32.20
CA SER A 845 17.33 -34.45 -31.73
C SER A 845 18.53 -34.78 -30.84
N ALA A 846 18.46 -35.87 -30.08
CA ALA A 846 19.46 -36.25 -29.08
C ALA A 846 20.85 -36.60 -29.69
N ASP A 847 20.90 -36.89 -30.99
CA ASP A 847 22.13 -37.06 -31.78
C ASP A 847 22.78 -35.73 -32.21
N GLY A 848 22.16 -34.58 -31.87
CA GLY A 848 22.64 -33.24 -32.20
C GLY A 848 22.19 -32.72 -33.57
N ALA A 849 21.42 -33.49 -34.36
CA ALA A 849 20.90 -33.01 -35.62
C ALA A 849 19.78 -31.95 -35.41
N LEU A 850 19.79 -30.88 -36.22
CA LEU A 850 18.71 -29.90 -36.21
C LEU A 850 17.44 -30.54 -36.80
N HIS A 851 16.41 -30.72 -35.98
CA HIS A 851 15.14 -31.28 -36.43
C HIS A 851 14.30 -30.23 -37.17
N HIS A 852 14.06 -29.08 -36.55
CA HIS A 852 13.40 -27.91 -37.16
C HIS A 852 13.56 -26.66 -36.28
N THR A 853 13.12 -25.50 -36.78
CA THR A 853 12.87 -24.30 -35.96
C THR A 853 11.40 -24.28 -35.56
N ALA A 854 11.11 -24.32 -34.27
CA ALA A 854 9.77 -24.15 -33.71
C ALA A 854 9.47 -22.65 -33.62
N VAL A 855 8.37 -22.21 -34.25
CA VAL A 855 7.94 -20.81 -34.30
C VAL A 855 6.79 -20.60 -33.32
N ASN A 856 6.79 -19.47 -32.60
CA ASN A 856 5.83 -19.25 -31.53
C ASN A 856 4.41 -19.01 -32.08
N THR A 857 3.44 -19.65 -31.43
CA THR A 857 2.01 -19.46 -31.75
C THR A 857 1.45 -18.11 -31.26
N ASN A 858 2.12 -17.43 -30.34
CA ASN A 858 1.71 -16.11 -29.85
C ASN A 858 2.18 -14.97 -30.78
N ARG A 859 1.29 -14.50 -31.64
CA ARG A 859 1.56 -13.40 -32.59
C ARG A 859 1.81 -12.04 -31.92
N LEU A 860 1.45 -11.85 -30.65
CA LEU A 860 1.67 -10.58 -29.93
C LEU A 860 3.16 -10.31 -29.65
N LEU A 861 4.02 -11.33 -29.69
CA LEU A 861 5.48 -11.19 -29.58
C LEU A 861 6.09 -10.38 -30.75
N GLU A 862 5.35 -10.17 -31.83
CA GLU A 862 5.82 -9.47 -33.04
C GLU A 862 4.87 -8.39 -33.56
N SER A 863 3.63 -8.31 -33.05
CA SER A 863 2.63 -7.39 -33.59
C SER A 863 2.78 -5.93 -33.13
N GLY A 864 3.60 -5.67 -32.11
CA GLY A 864 3.75 -4.34 -31.49
C GLY A 864 2.45 -3.81 -30.86
N SER A 865 1.44 -4.66 -30.65
CA SER A 865 0.11 -4.26 -30.17
C SER A 865 0.00 -4.17 -28.65
N ILE A 866 1.03 -4.63 -27.94
CA ILE A 866 1.20 -4.52 -26.49
C ILE A 866 2.51 -3.74 -26.27
N PRO A 867 2.51 -2.64 -25.48
CA PRO A 867 3.70 -1.83 -25.24
C PRO A 867 4.57 -2.36 -24.08
N LEU A 868 4.06 -3.31 -23.28
CA LEU A 868 4.73 -3.88 -22.12
C LEU A 868 5.59 -5.11 -22.47
N GLU A 869 6.62 -5.39 -21.67
CA GLU A 869 7.47 -6.58 -21.81
C GLU A 869 6.64 -7.85 -21.63
N ILE A 870 6.58 -8.72 -22.64
CA ILE A 870 5.94 -10.03 -22.53
C ILE A 870 6.92 -11.01 -21.86
N VAL A 871 6.69 -11.28 -20.58
CA VAL A 871 7.46 -12.23 -19.76
C VAL A 871 7.16 -13.68 -20.16
N GLY A 872 5.91 -13.95 -20.57
CA GLY A 872 5.49 -15.25 -21.08
C GLY A 872 3.98 -15.33 -21.35
N GLY A 873 3.51 -16.48 -21.82
CA GLY A 873 2.08 -16.71 -22.07
C GLY A 873 1.82 -18.00 -22.84
N LYS A 874 0.55 -18.38 -23.00
CA LYS A 874 0.20 -19.58 -23.78
C LYS A 874 -1.14 -19.45 -24.47
N THR A 875 -1.13 -19.72 -25.77
CA THR A 875 -2.31 -19.88 -26.64
C THR A 875 -3.00 -21.23 -26.42
N GLY A 876 -4.33 -21.28 -26.55
CA GLY A 876 -5.11 -22.52 -26.63
C GLY A 876 -6.25 -22.44 -27.65
N GLU A 877 -6.36 -23.36 -28.60
CA GLU A 877 -7.51 -23.43 -29.52
C GLU A 877 -8.07 -24.85 -29.59
N THR A 878 -9.37 -24.99 -29.35
CA THR A 878 -10.17 -26.19 -29.67
C THR A 878 -11.60 -25.78 -30.01
N PRO A 879 -12.41 -26.63 -30.67
CA PRO A 879 -13.81 -26.32 -30.97
C PRO A 879 -14.66 -25.98 -29.72
N LEU A 880 -14.40 -26.61 -28.57
CA LEU A 880 -15.12 -26.32 -27.32
C LEU A 880 -14.56 -25.11 -26.56
N ALA A 881 -13.25 -24.87 -26.63
CA ALA A 881 -12.61 -23.71 -25.99
C ALA A 881 -12.76 -22.41 -26.78
N ARG A 882 -13.01 -22.50 -28.09
CA ARG A 882 -12.82 -21.39 -29.04
C ARG A 882 -11.37 -20.91 -28.94
N GLN A 883 -11.14 -19.62 -28.70
CA GLN A 883 -9.80 -19.04 -28.67
C GLN A 883 -9.40 -18.53 -27.28
N ASP A 884 -8.38 -19.15 -26.69
CA ASP A 884 -7.86 -18.78 -25.37
C ASP A 884 -6.44 -18.20 -25.44
N LEU A 885 -6.11 -17.32 -24.50
CA LEU A 885 -4.76 -16.84 -24.30
C LEU A 885 -4.54 -16.47 -22.83
N VAL A 886 -3.47 -16.99 -22.25
CA VAL A 886 -2.87 -16.39 -21.05
C VAL A 886 -1.62 -15.60 -21.42
N LEU A 887 -1.41 -14.47 -20.78
CA LEU A 887 -0.24 -13.62 -21.00
C LEU A 887 0.20 -13.00 -19.68
N VAL A 888 1.47 -13.19 -19.33
CA VAL A 888 2.13 -12.40 -18.29
C VAL A 888 2.96 -11.35 -18.98
N VAL A 889 2.70 -10.09 -18.63
CA VAL A 889 3.57 -8.97 -18.99
C VAL A 889 4.15 -8.36 -17.72
N ARG A 890 5.33 -7.73 -17.81
CA ARG A 890 5.84 -6.93 -16.70
C ARG A 890 4.96 -5.69 -16.56
N ALA A 891 4.42 -5.47 -15.37
CA ALA A 891 3.70 -4.26 -15.05
C ALA A 891 4.69 -3.09 -14.92
N SER A 892 4.21 -1.86 -15.07
CA SER A 892 5.08 -0.68 -15.07
C SER A 892 5.81 -0.47 -13.74
N ASN A 893 5.27 -1.00 -12.64
CA ASN A 893 5.85 -0.99 -11.28
C ASN A 893 6.79 -2.18 -10.98
N GLY A 894 7.33 -2.83 -12.01
CA GLY A 894 8.28 -3.94 -11.85
C GLY A 894 7.66 -5.28 -11.48
N GLY A 895 6.48 -5.32 -10.86
CA GLY A 895 5.70 -6.54 -10.64
C GLY A 895 5.06 -7.08 -11.93
N TYR A 896 4.07 -7.96 -11.80
CA TYR A 896 3.54 -8.72 -12.94
C TYR A 896 2.06 -8.47 -13.21
N LEU A 897 1.73 -8.34 -14.48
CA LEU A 897 0.37 -8.28 -15.00
C LEU A 897 -0.02 -9.66 -15.55
N ILE A 898 -0.80 -10.41 -14.77
CA ILE A 898 -1.28 -11.73 -15.14
C ILE A 898 -2.65 -11.59 -15.81
N ASN A 899 -2.71 -11.90 -17.10
CA ASN A 899 -3.91 -11.73 -17.93
C ASN A 899 -4.38 -13.09 -18.47
N VAL A 900 -5.69 -13.33 -18.40
CA VAL A 900 -6.34 -14.57 -18.82
C VAL A 900 -7.56 -14.23 -19.68
N VAL A 901 -7.63 -14.78 -20.89
CA VAL A 901 -8.72 -14.61 -21.85
C VAL A 901 -9.18 -16.01 -22.28
N LEU A 902 -10.45 -16.35 -22.02
CA LEU A 902 -11.04 -17.66 -22.34
C LEU A 902 -12.30 -17.51 -23.21
N GLY A 903 -12.49 -18.40 -24.19
CA GLY A 903 -13.69 -18.38 -25.04
C GLY A 903 -13.79 -17.18 -25.98
N SER A 904 -12.67 -16.64 -26.46
CA SER A 904 -12.67 -15.46 -27.37
C SER A 904 -13.10 -15.80 -28.80
N SER A 905 -13.53 -14.77 -29.56
CA SER A 905 -13.63 -14.82 -31.03
C SER A 905 -12.37 -14.29 -31.74
N ASP A 906 -11.54 -13.50 -31.05
CA ASP A 906 -10.21 -13.05 -31.48
C ASP A 906 -9.34 -12.81 -30.24
N ARG A 907 -8.63 -13.87 -29.80
CA ARG A 907 -7.82 -13.84 -28.57
C ARG A 907 -6.79 -12.73 -28.55
N PHE A 908 -6.26 -12.35 -29.71
CA PHE A 908 -5.09 -11.47 -29.80
C PHE A 908 -5.53 -10.02 -29.72
N ARG A 909 -6.63 -9.69 -30.40
CA ARG A 909 -7.30 -8.40 -30.20
C ARG A 909 -7.81 -8.25 -28.77
N ASP A 910 -8.46 -9.29 -28.23
CA ASP A 910 -8.99 -9.27 -26.87
C ASP A 910 -7.88 -9.15 -25.80
N MET A 911 -6.80 -9.92 -25.93
CA MET A 911 -5.66 -9.84 -25.00
C MET A 911 -4.92 -8.51 -25.12
N ALA A 912 -4.68 -8.00 -26.33
CA ALA A 912 -4.08 -6.67 -26.49
C ALA A 912 -4.98 -5.58 -25.88
N ALA A 913 -6.30 -5.65 -26.11
CA ALA A 913 -7.25 -4.73 -25.48
C ALA A 913 -7.28 -4.85 -23.95
N LEU A 914 -7.19 -6.06 -23.39
CA LEU A 914 -7.17 -6.31 -21.95
C LEU A 914 -5.88 -5.80 -21.28
N VAL A 915 -4.73 -6.10 -21.87
CA VAL A 915 -3.41 -5.67 -21.36
C VAL A 915 -3.24 -4.17 -21.51
N ASN A 916 -3.58 -3.60 -22.66
CA ASN A 916 -3.52 -2.16 -22.87
C ASN A 916 -4.52 -1.46 -21.95
N TRP A 917 -5.73 -2.00 -21.77
CA TRP A 917 -6.67 -1.47 -20.80
C TRP A 917 -6.11 -1.50 -19.38
N ALA A 918 -5.51 -2.61 -18.93
CA ALA A 918 -4.96 -2.68 -17.57
C ALA A 918 -3.79 -1.69 -17.41
N ASN A 919 -2.90 -1.60 -18.39
CA ASN A 919 -1.81 -0.62 -18.43
C ASN A 919 -2.31 0.83 -18.41
N GLU A 920 -3.30 1.15 -19.24
CA GLU A 920 -3.84 2.50 -19.43
C GLU A 920 -4.77 2.92 -18.29
N SER A 921 -5.46 1.97 -17.65
CA SER A 921 -6.51 2.21 -16.63
C SER A 921 -6.03 2.12 -15.19
N TYR A 922 -4.85 1.56 -14.93
CA TYR A 922 -4.26 1.55 -13.58
C TYR A 922 -3.12 2.57 -13.46
N ASN A 923 -3.03 3.18 -12.29
CA ASN A 923 -1.78 3.71 -11.75
C ASN A 923 -1.06 2.49 -11.17
N TRP A 924 0.04 2.15 -11.82
CA TRP A 924 0.89 1.02 -11.43
C TRP A 924 1.77 1.43 -10.26
#